data_AF-A0AAV6B962-F1
#
_entry.id   AF-A0AAV6B962-F1
#
_cell.length_a   1.000
_cell.length_b   1.000
_cell.length_c   1.000
_cell.angle_alpha   90.00
_cell.angle_beta   90.00
_cell.angle_gamma   90.00
#
_symmetry.space_group_name_H-M   'P 1'
#
loop_
_entity.id
_entity.type
_entity.pdbx_description
1 polymer ?
#
loop_
_entity_poly.entity_id
_entity_poly.type
_entity_poly.pdbx_seq_one_letter_code
_entity_poly.pdbx_strand_id
1 'polypeptide(L)'
;PQTQFGMVNQYTEFISISSFAPAIGDEISDVNIAPPSGLYETAVAVTFSTANPAHQVFYRLNSGGNWTLFAGTPITIFTNTTVHYYGKPVVGNAKSTIRTASYQFRKSAGVIDSDGDGVPDFVEVGEGLDPLGGADSDGDGFSDFEELIEGTDPLDPDDPPSGSPGFEQKIGFDLVVTPRPLDGVLDVETNSQTGTQTRLYDINGSLLASAVVTNPPAAPIERSAVFHDVAIDPAQELLLVVTEPHFDIETAAADKRIGRELVGLVPVPQIAPLTVDYVYGSAGGGLGAEADGWIAAAQQQSAGNEELYYTITLTRGSVAGLFERKIQQLLADHGVESSTNVSLLPFRPTDAGRTNLAVWYEARATNASLKTYNLKNILATIEALVTNPPNAQIVAFNDYAAEIYRLSSLSNNAAPGVYPSPVDSVRACIAVASGGSSPTSIGCQTMPPDAAAGVNFILASVNARPLTNINLRVRPGTFIGPCTTLETTGFMPVPVNLFDEDGAAFDLPDSFNIPPGSVIGITGHPDVVNTNCHGLNIEVVSLSLEAVPIVSDGDANGNLLIDSWEKLFLAMFGADPFGDHDGDGYSNLQEMFEGSDPTDGMGMPALPPADLSPPQVEIEITPGGAIHLAWSWPAG
;
A
#
# COMPACT_ATOMS: atom_id res chain seq x y z
N PRO A 1 67.90 13.50 -30.26
CA PRO A 1 67.30 14.36 -29.23
C PRO A 1 65.89 13.86 -28.87
N GLN A 2 65.75 12.99 -27.86
CA GLN A 2 64.44 12.62 -27.29
C GLN A 2 64.52 11.82 -25.97
N THR A 3 65.51 12.07 -25.12
CA THR A 3 65.52 11.55 -23.73
C THR A 3 65.45 12.73 -22.77
N GLN A 4 64.23 13.11 -22.38
CA GLN A 4 64.01 14.04 -21.27
C GLN A 4 63.11 13.33 -20.23
N PHE A 5 63.79 12.90 -19.16
CA PHE A 5 63.29 12.65 -17.80
C PHE A 5 62.17 11.62 -17.63
N GLY A 6 62.54 10.35 -17.43
CA GLY A 6 61.79 9.46 -16.54
C GLY A 6 62.30 9.67 -15.12
N MET A 7 61.41 9.95 -14.16
CA MET A 7 61.79 9.94 -12.74
C MET A 7 62.06 8.49 -12.33
N VAL A 8 63.28 8.23 -11.85
CA VAL A 8 63.72 6.90 -11.41
C VAL A 8 63.61 6.88 -9.89
N ASN A 9 62.77 6.00 -9.34
CA ASN A 9 62.76 5.79 -7.90
C ASN A 9 63.58 4.52 -7.59
N GLN A 10 64.61 4.66 -6.77
CA GLN A 10 65.52 3.57 -6.44
C GLN A 10 64.97 2.81 -5.24
N TYR A 11 64.53 1.57 -5.46
CA TYR A 11 63.97 0.73 -4.40
C TYR A 11 65.08 0.08 -3.57
N THR A 12 66.17 -0.36 -4.23
CA THR A 12 67.39 -0.86 -3.57
C THR A 12 68.64 -0.49 -4.37
N GLU A 13 69.83 -0.77 -3.81
CA GLU A 13 71.11 -0.50 -4.50
C GLU A 13 71.27 -1.25 -5.84
N PHE A 14 70.48 -2.30 -6.08
CA PHE A 14 70.51 -3.11 -7.30
C PHE A 14 69.24 -3.05 -8.15
N ILE A 15 68.16 -2.41 -7.68
CA ILE A 15 66.87 -2.38 -8.39
C ILE A 15 66.37 -0.95 -8.53
N SER A 16 66.21 -0.54 -9.79
CA SER A 16 65.59 0.72 -10.19
C SER A 16 64.32 0.41 -10.97
N ILE A 17 63.22 1.08 -10.61
CA ILE A 17 61.94 0.95 -11.32
C ILE A 17 61.73 2.23 -12.14
N SER A 18 61.38 2.06 -13.41
CA SER A 18 61.01 3.16 -14.31
C SER A 18 59.75 2.79 -15.08
N SER A 19 58.79 3.70 -15.14
CA SER A 19 57.61 3.55 -15.99
C SER A 19 57.92 3.95 -17.43
N PHE A 20 57.45 3.15 -18.40
CA PHE A 20 57.47 3.49 -19.83
C PHE A 20 56.23 4.26 -20.29
N ALA A 21 55.22 4.39 -19.43
CA ALA A 21 54.13 5.31 -19.67
C ALA A 21 54.66 6.75 -19.57
N PRO A 22 54.16 7.70 -20.38
CA PRO A 22 54.45 9.12 -20.16
C PRO A 22 54.15 9.45 -18.70
N ALA A 23 54.95 10.32 -18.07
CA ALA A 23 54.68 10.75 -16.71
C ALA A 23 53.24 11.25 -16.64
N ILE A 24 52.35 10.44 -16.07
CA ILE A 24 51.05 10.89 -15.61
C ILE A 24 51.48 11.83 -14.49
N GLY A 25 51.43 13.14 -14.74
CA GLY A 25 51.79 14.12 -13.71
C GLY A 25 51.06 13.78 -12.42
N ASP A 26 51.67 14.08 -11.26
CA ASP A 26 51.10 13.79 -9.94
C ASP A 26 49.57 13.91 -9.97
N GLU A 27 48.86 12.84 -9.63
CA GLU A 27 47.41 12.89 -9.51
C GLU A 27 47.09 13.87 -8.38
N ILE A 28 46.76 15.10 -8.79
CA ILE A 28 46.60 16.25 -7.90
C ILE A 28 45.59 15.95 -6.79
N SER A 29 44.56 15.15 -7.09
CA SER A 29 43.61 14.61 -6.12
C SER A 29 42.78 13.51 -6.76
N ASP A 30 42.73 12.33 -6.14
CA ASP A 30 41.71 11.32 -6.40
C ASP A 30 40.39 11.73 -5.76
N VAL A 31 39.32 11.76 -6.56
CA VAL A 31 37.96 12.03 -6.09
C VAL A 31 37.10 10.82 -6.41
N ASN A 32 36.48 10.27 -5.37
CA ASN A 32 35.48 9.21 -5.48
C ASN A 32 34.09 9.82 -5.33
N ILE A 33 33.14 9.29 -6.10
CA ILE A 33 31.73 9.66 -6.08
C ILE A 33 30.94 8.45 -5.59
N ALA A 34 29.99 8.66 -4.68
CA ALA A 34 29.11 7.63 -4.17
C ALA A 34 27.67 8.16 -4.11
N PRO A 35 26.64 7.38 -4.51
CA PRO A 35 26.73 6.03 -5.06
C PRO A 35 27.28 6.01 -6.51
N PRO A 36 27.73 4.86 -7.03
CA PRO A 36 28.28 4.76 -8.40
C PRO A 36 27.29 5.24 -9.47
N SER A 37 27.78 5.70 -10.61
CA SER A 37 26.90 6.02 -11.75
C SER A 37 26.14 4.78 -12.22
N GLY A 38 24.88 4.92 -12.60
CA GLY A 38 24.05 3.79 -13.01
C GLY A 38 22.59 4.16 -13.27
N LEU A 39 21.76 3.12 -13.38
CA LEU A 39 20.32 3.22 -13.47
C LEU A 39 19.71 3.07 -12.07
N TYR A 40 18.87 4.02 -11.68
CA TYR A 40 18.23 4.11 -10.37
C TYR A 40 16.70 4.16 -10.51
N GLU A 41 16.02 3.70 -9.48
CA GLU A 41 14.55 3.76 -9.39
C GLU A 41 14.08 4.93 -8.50
N THR A 42 14.93 5.35 -7.55
CA THR A 42 14.70 6.39 -6.54
C THR A 42 15.80 7.45 -6.57
N ALA A 43 15.60 8.61 -5.94
CA ALA A 43 16.61 9.63 -5.72
C ALA A 43 17.91 9.06 -5.15
N VAL A 44 19.02 9.68 -5.56
CA VAL A 44 20.34 9.36 -5.03
C VAL A 44 20.97 10.57 -4.37
N ALA A 45 21.42 10.39 -3.13
CA ALA A 45 22.22 11.35 -2.39
C ALA A 45 23.69 11.20 -2.79
N VAL A 46 24.14 12.01 -3.76
CA VAL A 46 25.52 11.97 -4.25
C VAL A 46 26.47 12.68 -3.29
N THR A 47 27.48 11.97 -2.84
CA THR A 47 28.58 12.49 -2.02
C THR A 47 29.90 12.31 -2.73
N PHE A 48 30.87 13.16 -2.36
CA PHE A 48 32.24 13.04 -2.82
C PHE A 48 33.17 12.80 -1.65
N SER A 49 34.17 11.96 -1.88
CA SER A 49 35.30 11.79 -0.97
C SER A 49 36.60 11.97 -1.74
N THR A 50 37.62 12.48 -1.06
CA THR A 50 38.96 12.65 -1.61
C THR A 50 39.94 11.80 -0.83
N ALA A 51 40.95 11.25 -1.51
CA ALA A 51 42.01 10.50 -0.84
C ALA A 51 42.78 11.37 0.20
N ASN A 52 42.85 12.69 -0.05
CA ASN A 52 43.35 13.67 0.91
C ASN A 52 42.21 14.59 1.40
N PRO A 53 41.85 14.59 2.69
CA PRO A 53 40.76 15.41 3.23
C PRO A 53 41.05 16.93 3.19
N ALA A 54 42.30 17.35 2.95
CA ALA A 54 42.66 18.76 2.76
C ALA A 54 42.38 19.27 1.34
N HIS A 55 41.83 18.45 0.44
CA HIS A 55 41.45 18.82 -0.91
C HIS A 55 39.97 19.15 -1.00
N GLN A 56 39.65 20.10 -1.88
CA GLN A 56 38.29 20.54 -2.16
C GLN A 56 37.79 19.89 -3.45
N VAL A 57 36.52 19.49 -3.45
CA VAL A 57 35.85 18.95 -4.65
C VAL A 57 35.01 20.05 -5.28
N PHE A 58 35.17 20.23 -6.59
CA PHE A 58 34.29 21.08 -7.38
C PHE A 58 33.48 20.19 -8.31
N TYR A 59 32.18 20.43 -8.36
CA TYR A 59 31.27 19.70 -9.23
C TYR A 59 30.39 20.65 -10.04
N ARG A 60 29.79 20.14 -11.10
CA ARG A 60 28.70 20.80 -11.81
C ARG A 60 27.75 19.74 -12.35
N LEU A 61 26.48 20.09 -12.39
CA LEU A 61 25.43 19.27 -12.97
C LEU A 61 25.27 19.66 -14.44
N ASN A 62 25.30 18.66 -15.31
CA ASN A 62 25.26 18.78 -16.76
C ASN A 62 26.40 19.66 -17.34
N SER A 63 26.58 19.64 -18.65
CA SER A 63 27.75 20.25 -19.30
C SER A 63 27.73 21.79 -19.29
N GLY A 64 26.58 22.41 -19.00
CA GLY A 64 26.35 23.86 -19.02
C GLY A 64 26.37 24.57 -17.66
N GLY A 65 26.48 23.84 -16.54
CA GLY A 65 26.47 24.43 -15.20
C GLY A 65 27.78 25.13 -14.80
N ASN A 66 27.67 26.08 -13.84
CA ASN A 66 28.82 26.66 -13.16
C ASN A 66 29.45 25.63 -12.20
N TRP A 67 30.77 25.73 -12.00
CA TRP A 67 31.46 24.90 -11.02
C TRP A 67 31.17 25.37 -9.59
N THR A 68 30.62 24.48 -8.78
CA THR A 68 30.25 24.69 -7.39
C THR A 68 31.20 23.92 -6.48
N LEU A 69 31.57 24.50 -5.34
CA LEU A 69 32.34 23.82 -4.30
C LEU A 69 31.41 22.87 -3.54
N PHE A 70 31.79 21.60 -3.40
CA PHE A 70 31.09 20.66 -2.53
C PHE A 70 31.39 21.00 -1.06
N ALA A 71 30.35 21.34 -0.30
CA ALA A 71 30.46 21.81 1.08
C ALA A 71 30.24 20.71 2.14
N GLY A 72 30.08 19.44 1.72
CA GLY A 72 29.86 18.30 2.60
C GLY A 72 28.41 17.82 2.66
N THR A 73 27.44 18.66 2.28
CA THR A 73 26.03 18.25 2.13
C THR A 73 25.87 17.40 0.86
N PRO A 74 25.27 16.20 0.94
CA PRO A 74 24.96 15.39 -0.22
C PRO A 74 24.15 16.16 -1.27
N ILE A 75 24.31 15.76 -2.53
CA ILE A 75 23.58 16.35 -3.66
C ILE A 75 22.51 15.36 -4.08
N THR A 76 21.25 15.69 -3.87
CA THR A 76 20.13 14.87 -4.30
C THR A 76 19.94 14.96 -5.81
N ILE A 77 19.91 13.81 -6.48
CA ILE A 77 19.64 13.69 -7.91
C ILE A 77 18.45 12.76 -8.09
N PHE A 78 17.41 13.26 -8.77
CA PHE A 78 16.17 12.54 -9.07
C PHE A 78 15.80 12.63 -10.57
N THR A 79 16.65 13.25 -11.40
CA THR A 79 16.47 13.32 -12.86
C THR A 79 17.73 12.88 -13.59
N ASN A 80 17.57 12.45 -14.84
CA ASN A 80 18.70 12.06 -15.69
C ASN A 80 19.76 13.17 -15.73
N THR A 81 20.87 12.94 -15.04
CA THR A 81 21.87 13.97 -14.76
C THR A 81 23.26 13.44 -14.99
N THR A 82 24.08 14.25 -15.64
CA THR A 82 25.52 13.99 -15.75
C THR A 82 26.27 14.87 -14.76
N VAL A 83 26.96 14.26 -13.81
CA VAL A 83 27.78 14.95 -12.81
C VAL A 83 29.20 15.02 -13.32
N HIS A 84 29.72 16.23 -13.50
CA HIS A 84 31.15 16.45 -13.76
C HIS A 84 31.82 16.92 -12.48
N TYR A 85 32.95 16.34 -12.10
CA TYR A 85 33.63 16.67 -10.85
C TYR A 85 35.15 16.60 -10.98
N TYR A 86 35.86 17.42 -10.19
CA TYR A 86 37.32 17.39 -10.05
C TYR A 86 37.74 17.82 -8.64
N GLY A 87 38.93 17.39 -8.22
CA GLY A 87 39.54 17.77 -6.95
C GLY A 87 40.62 18.84 -7.13
N LYS A 88 40.79 19.68 -6.11
CA LYS A 88 41.78 20.76 -6.06
C LYS A 88 42.34 20.92 -4.63
N PRO A 89 43.65 21.09 -4.43
CA PRO A 89 44.21 21.45 -3.12
C PRO A 89 43.77 22.85 -2.66
N VAL A 90 43.58 23.05 -1.36
CA VAL A 90 43.22 24.38 -0.77
C VAL A 90 44.26 25.45 -1.09
N VAL A 91 45.55 25.06 -1.18
CA VAL A 91 46.64 25.96 -1.54
C VAL A 91 47.15 25.63 -2.95
N GLY A 92 47.03 26.59 -3.87
CA GLY A 92 47.42 26.43 -5.27
C GLY A 92 46.22 26.42 -6.23
N ASN A 93 46.49 26.20 -7.52
CA ASN A 93 45.47 26.22 -8.59
C ASN A 93 45.47 24.96 -9.47
N ALA A 94 46.22 23.94 -9.07
CA ALA A 94 46.26 22.66 -9.77
C ALA A 94 44.88 21.95 -9.63
N LYS A 95 44.41 21.33 -10.71
CA LYS A 95 43.12 20.62 -10.76
C LYS A 95 43.36 19.18 -11.21
N SER A 96 42.66 18.22 -10.61
CA SER A 96 42.62 16.85 -11.12
C SER A 96 41.94 16.80 -12.50
N THR A 97 42.00 15.64 -13.15
CA THR A 97 41.18 15.37 -14.31
C THR A 97 39.70 15.53 -13.95
N ILE A 98 38.91 16.06 -14.89
CA ILE A 98 37.46 16.12 -14.74
C ILE A 98 36.92 14.72 -14.99
N ARG A 99 36.35 14.11 -13.96
CA ARG A 99 35.63 12.84 -14.03
C ARG A 99 34.16 13.11 -14.32
N THR A 100 33.49 12.11 -14.89
CA THR A 100 32.08 12.19 -15.29
C THR A 100 31.35 10.97 -14.77
N ALA A 101 30.21 11.18 -14.14
CA ALA A 101 29.29 10.14 -13.68
C ALA A 101 27.89 10.42 -14.24
N SER A 102 27.25 9.40 -14.82
CA SER A 102 25.93 9.52 -15.42
C SER A 102 24.90 8.76 -14.60
N TYR A 103 23.87 9.47 -14.14
CA TYR A 103 22.75 8.92 -13.39
C TYR A 103 21.52 8.93 -14.28
N GLN A 104 20.87 7.77 -14.41
CA GLN A 104 19.64 7.59 -15.17
C GLN A 104 18.55 7.06 -14.26
N PHE A 105 17.30 7.45 -14.53
CA PHE A 105 16.13 7.06 -13.75
C PHE A 105 15.09 6.40 -14.66
N ARG A 106 14.44 5.34 -14.17
CA ARG A 106 13.37 4.66 -14.94
C ARG A 106 12.05 5.43 -14.90
N LYS A 107 11.70 5.94 -13.72
CA LYS A 107 10.54 6.81 -13.50
C LYS A 107 10.89 8.24 -13.93
N SER A 108 9.89 9.01 -14.34
CA SER A 108 10.09 10.44 -14.65
C SER A 108 10.10 11.25 -13.37
N ALA A 109 10.80 12.39 -13.36
CA ALA A 109 10.91 13.30 -12.21
C ALA A 109 9.57 13.60 -11.50
N GLY A 110 8.47 13.73 -12.26
CA GLY A 110 7.16 14.06 -11.70
C GLY A 110 6.43 12.91 -11.00
N VAL A 111 6.99 11.70 -10.97
CA VAL A 111 6.38 10.52 -10.33
C VAL A 111 7.40 9.70 -9.52
N ILE A 112 8.63 10.19 -9.37
CA ILE A 112 9.58 9.57 -8.44
C ILE A 112 9.23 10.14 -7.07
N ASP A 113 9.02 9.21 -6.16
CA ASP A 113 8.76 9.37 -4.73
C ASP A 113 9.56 8.22 -4.10
N SER A 114 10.56 8.56 -3.32
CA SER A 114 11.67 7.68 -2.96
C SER A 114 11.51 7.01 -1.61
N ASP A 115 10.78 7.63 -0.69
CA ASP A 115 10.36 7.06 0.59
C ASP A 115 8.87 6.67 0.62
N GLY A 116 8.12 7.00 -0.43
CA GLY A 116 6.78 6.50 -0.68
C GLY A 116 5.72 7.19 0.18
N ASP A 117 5.96 8.43 0.58
CA ASP A 117 5.06 9.19 1.44
C ASP A 117 3.95 9.93 0.70
N GLY A 118 4.01 9.99 -0.64
CA GLY A 118 3.05 10.69 -1.49
C GLY A 118 3.52 12.06 -1.98
N VAL A 119 4.68 12.53 -1.53
CA VAL A 119 5.36 13.74 -2.00
C VAL A 119 6.43 13.35 -3.03
N PRO A 120 6.36 13.85 -4.27
CA PRO A 120 7.42 13.57 -5.24
C PRO A 120 8.76 14.19 -4.84
N ASP A 121 9.87 13.49 -5.07
CA ASP A 121 11.25 13.93 -4.74
C ASP A 121 11.56 15.38 -5.15
N PHE A 122 11.00 15.84 -6.27
CA PHE A 122 11.28 17.18 -6.78
C PHE A 122 10.60 18.29 -5.95
N VAL A 123 9.46 17.98 -5.34
CA VAL A 123 8.72 18.86 -4.43
C VAL A 123 9.49 18.94 -3.13
N GLU A 124 9.84 17.80 -2.56
CA GLU A 124 10.65 17.70 -1.34
C GLU A 124 11.96 18.48 -1.45
N VAL A 125 12.74 18.26 -2.53
CA VAL A 125 13.97 19.02 -2.78
C VAL A 125 13.69 20.51 -3.06
N GLY A 126 12.53 20.83 -3.61
CA GLY A 126 12.09 22.20 -3.86
C GLY A 126 11.80 22.99 -2.59
N GLU A 127 11.21 22.32 -1.59
CA GLU A 127 10.83 22.86 -0.29
C GLU A 127 11.94 22.70 0.78
N GLY A 128 12.96 21.88 0.50
CA GLY A 128 14.11 21.68 1.38
C GLY A 128 14.03 20.46 2.29
N LEU A 129 13.09 19.56 2.01
CA LEU A 129 12.93 18.25 2.63
C LEU A 129 13.92 17.23 2.06
N ASP A 130 14.02 16.06 2.69
CA ASP A 130 14.89 14.96 2.27
C ASP A 130 14.05 13.84 1.65
N PRO A 131 14.21 13.50 0.35
CA PRO A 131 13.46 12.42 -0.32
C PRO A 131 13.63 11.00 0.22
N LEU A 132 14.40 10.85 1.30
CA LEU A 132 14.61 9.59 2.00
C LEU A 132 14.30 9.75 3.49
N GLY A 133 13.69 10.87 3.89
CA GLY A 133 13.45 11.33 5.24
C GLY A 133 12.21 10.70 5.89
N GLY A 134 11.27 10.24 5.07
CA GLY A 134 9.98 9.72 5.47
C GLY A 134 8.93 10.82 5.64
N ALA A 135 7.69 10.40 5.86
CA ALA A 135 6.50 11.23 5.73
C ALA A 135 6.28 12.37 6.75
N ASP A 136 7.09 12.50 7.81
CA ASP A 136 6.90 13.48 8.90
C ASP A 136 8.29 13.94 9.35
N SER A 137 8.76 15.01 8.72
CA SER A 137 10.14 15.51 8.83
C SER A 137 10.44 16.14 10.18
N ASP A 138 9.46 16.77 10.83
CA ASP A 138 9.64 17.47 12.10
C ASP A 138 9.15 16.69 13.34
N GLY A 139 8.38 15.62 13.12
CA GLY A 139 7.92 14.67 14.12
C GLY A 139 6.76 15.18 14.98
N ASP A 140 6.01 16.19 14.53
CA ASP A 140 4.87 16.74 15.25
C ASP A 140 3.59 15.88 15.13
N GLY A 141 3.61 14.94 14.18
CA GLY A 141 2.58 13.95 13.91
C GLY A 141 1.69 14.26 12.72
N PHE A 142 1.79 15.44 12.10
CA PHE A 142 1.28 15.74 10.76
C PHE A 142 2.33 15.34 9.73
N SER A 143 1.90 14.93 8.54
CA SER A 143 2.82 14.53 7.49
C SER A 143 3.19 15.70 6.57
N ASP A 144 4.34 15.59 5.90
CA ASP A 144 4.96 16.69 5.16
C ASP A 144 4.03 17.25 4.08
N PHE A 145 3.19 16.44 3.44
CA PHE A 145 2.25 16.96 2.44
C PHE A 145 1.03 17.63 3.05
N GLU A 146 0.64 17.30 4.27
CA GLU A 146 -0.51 17.79 5.03
C GLU A 146 -0.36 19.28 5.35
N GLU A 147 0.62 19.63 6.16
CA GLU A 147 1.84 20.21 5.63
C GLU A 147 1.70 21.28 4.54
N LEU A 148 2.27 20.90 3.40
CA LEU A 148 2.30 21.68 2.17
C LEU A 148 0.90 22.07 1.64
N ILE A 149 -0.13 21.22 1.79
CA ILE A 149 -1.47 21.56 1.31
C ILE A 149 -2.17 22.59 2.21
N GLU A 150 -1.98 22.55 3.53
CA GLU A 150 -2.53 23.54 4.47
C GLU A 150 -1.67 24.81 4.54
N GLY A 151 -0.44 24.74 4.03
CA GLY A 151 0.47 25.88 3.90
C GLY A 151 1.23 26.22 5.19
N THR A 152 1.46 25.21 6.03
CA THR A 152 2.37 25.26 7.19
C THR A 152 3.79 24.83 6.80
N ASP A 153 4.76 24.92 7.72
CA ASP A 153 6.18 24.60 7.48
C ASP A 153 6.54 23.19 7.98
N PRO A 154 6.79 22.20 7.08
CA PRO A 154 7.06 20.81 7.48
C PRO A 154 8.39 20.55 8.22
N LEU A 155 9.14 21.62 8.49
CA LEU A 155 10.38 21.58 9.26
C LEU A 155 10.26 22.31 10.60
N ASP A 156 9.08 22.82 10.96
CA ASP A 156 8.82 23.56 12.19
C ASP A 156 7.70 22.93 13.04
N PRO A 157 8.03 22.15 14.09
CA PRO A 157 7.04 21.42 14.89
C PRO A 157 6.17 22.33 15.78
N ASP A 158 6.39 23.65 15.74
CA ASP A 158 5.57 24.67 16.37
C ASP A 158 4.55 25.32 15.40
N ASP A 159 4.48 24.89 14.14
CA ASP A 159 3.54 25.38 13.10
C ASP A 159 2.58 24.31 12.52
N PRO A 160 1.94 23.41 13.31
CA PRO A 160 1.06 22.37 12.76
C PRO A 160 -0.22 22.92 12.11
N PRO A 161 -0.79 22.19 11.13
CA PRO A 161 -2.13 22.42 10.61
C PRO A 161 -3.22 22.44 11.71
N SER A 162 -4.32 23.15 11.44
CA SER A 162 -5.48 23.11 12.33
C SER A 162 -6.35 21.88 12.05
N GLY A 163 -6.16 20.78 12.78
CA GLY A 163 -6.92 19.55 12.52
C GLY A 163 -6.51 18.36 13.39
N SER A 164 -6.91 17.17 12.97
CA SER A 164 -6.32 15.90 13.44
C SER A 164 -5.43 15.34 12.33
N PRO A 165 -4.27 14.72 12.64
CA PRO A 165 -3.37 14.19 11.61
C PRO A 165 -3.98 13.07 10.77
N GLY A 166 -3.49 12.89 9.54
CA GLY A 166 -3.87 11.82 8.60
C GLY A 166 -4.82 12.25 7.47
N PHE A 167 -5.06 13.54 7.27
CA PHE A 167 -5.81 14.08 6.14
C PHE A 167 -5.24 13.70 4.75
N GLU A 168 -3.93 13.51 4.58
CA GLU A 168 -3.30 13.19 3.28
C GLU A 168 -3.72 11.87 2.65
N GLN A 169 -3.93 10.86 3.50
CA GLN A 169 -4.48 9.58 3.09
C GLN A 169 -5.98 9.69 2.75
N LYS A 170 -6.54 10.90 2.86
CA LYS A 170 -7.98 11.20 2.85
C LYS A 170 -8.76 10.28 3.78
N ILE A 171 -8.18 9.78 4.88
CA ILE A 171 -8.91 8.96 5.87
C ILE A 171 -9.96 9.77 6.67
N GLY A 172 -10.30 10.97 6.21
CA GLY A 172 -11.39 11.81 6.68
C GLY A 172 -12.38 12.06 5.56
N PHE A 173 -13.65 11.77 5.81
CA PHE A 173 -14.75 12.17 4.93
C PHE A 173 -15.81 12.89 5.75
N ASP A 174 -16.55 13.79 5.09
CA ASP A 174 -17.70 14.42 5.71
C ASP A 174 -18.88 13.45 5.59
N LEU A 175 -19.41 13.02 6.73
CA LEU A 175 -20.59 12.16 6.76
C LEU A 175 -21.82 13.01 7.06
N VAL A 176 -22.75 13.08 6.12
CA VAL A 176 -24.05 13.73 6.33
C VAL A 176 -25.13 12.69 6.53
N VAL A 177 -25.67 12.65 7.75
CA VAL A 177 -26.65 11.66 8.17
C VAL A 177 -28.04 12.28 8.27
N THR A 178 -29.01 11.69 7.58
CA THR A 178 -30.42 12.10 7.65
C THR A 178 -31.24 11.03 8.39
N PRO A 179 -31.63 11.25 9.65
CA PRO A 179 -32.49 10.32 10.37
C PRO A 179 -33.95 10.45 9.96
N ARG A 180 -34.52 9.36 9.43
CA ARG A 180 -35.92 9.27 9.01
C ARG A 180 -36.68 8.19 9.77
N PRO A 181 -37.15 8.46 11.00
CA PRO A 181 -37.93 7.51 11.79
C PRO A 181 -39.35 7.30 11.25
N LEU A 182 -39.97 6.19 11.66
CA LEU A 182 -41.40 5.94 11.44
C LEU A 182 -42.25 6.74 12.42
N ASP A 183 -43.19 7.51 11.90
CA ASP A 183 -44.29 8.08 12.68
C ASP A 183 -45.34 6.98 12.94
N GLY A 184 -45.43 6.48 14.18
CA GLY A 184 -46.36 5.41 14.52
C GLY A 184 -47.85 5.82 14.49
N VAL A 185 -48.16 7.12 14.50
CA VAL A 185 -49.53 7.66 14.46
C VAL A 185 -50.01 7.79 13.02
N LEU A 186 -49.16 8.34 12.15
CA LEU A 186 -49.47 8.55 10.73
C LEU A 186 -49.08 7.35 9.85
N ASP A 187 -48.31 6.42 10.38
CA ASP A 187 -47.79 5.22 9.70
C ASP A 187 -46.98 5.55 8.44
N VAL A 188 -46.08 6.53 8.57
CA VAL A 188 -45.25 7.04 7.48
C VAL A 188 -43.87 7.46 7.99
N GLU A 189 -42.83 7.24 7.20
CA GLU A 189 -41.49 7.75 7.51
C GLU A 189 -41.43 9.28 7.38
N THR A 190 -40.89 9.92 8.40
CA THR A 190 -40.72 11.38 8.45
C THR A 190 -39.31 11.74 8.90
N ASN A 191 -38.95 13.02 8.86
CA ASN A 191 -37.64 13.49 9.33
C ASN A 191 -37.61 13.62 10.86
N SER A 192 -36.42 13.45 11.43
CA SER A 192 -36.15 13.90 12.81
C SER A 192 -36.22 15.44 12.93
N GLN A 193 -36.58 15.95 14.10
CA GLN A 193 -36.50 17.39 14.37
C GLN A 193 -35.05 17.83 14.61
N THR A 194 -34.79 19.11 14.36
CA THR A 194 -33.53 19.74 14.74
C THR A 194 -33.29 19.61 16.24
N GLY A 195 -32.05 19.30 16.63
CA GLY A 195 -31.70 19.02 18.03
C GLY A 195 -31.56 17.53 18.36
N THR A 196 -32.01 16.63 17.48
CA THR A 196 -31.82 15.18 17.64
C THR A 196 -30.33 14.84 17.65
N GLN A 197 -29.87 14.12 18.67
CA GLN A 197 -28.47 13.69 18.76
C GLN A 197 -28.21 12.45 17.91
N THR A 198 -27.10 12.49 17.18
CA THR A 198 -26.54 11.38 16.41
C THR A 198 -25.09 11.14 16.85
N ARG A 199 -24.69 9.88 16.88
CA ARG A 199 -23.35 9.46 17.29
C ARG A 199 -22.80 8.47 16.28
N LEU A 200 -21.53 8.62 15.98
CA LEU A 200 -20.78 7.78 15.07
C LEU A 200 -19.75 7.00 15.89
N TYR A 201 -19.76 5.68 15.71
CA TYR A 201 -18.89 4.75 16.40
C TYR A 201 -18.06 3.96 15.40
N ASP A 202 -16.86 3.59 15.81
CA ASP A 202 -16.13 2.51 15.17
C ASP A 202 -16.84 1.17 15.45
N ILE A 203 -16.40 0.12 14.75
CA ILE A 203 -17.01 -1.20 14.90
C ILE A 203 -16.58 -1.94 16.19
N ASN A 204 -15.59 -1.39 16.90
CA ASN A 204 -15.13 -1.86 18.19
C ASN A 204 -15.97 -1.28 19.35
N GLY A 205 -16.77 -0.25 19.09
CA GLY A 205 -17.63 0.44 20.04
C GLY A 205 -17.08 1.76 20.58
N SER A 206 -15.95 2.25 20.07
CA SER A 206 -15.41 3.56 20.43
C SER A 206 -16.20 4.68 19.74
N LEU A 207 -16.47 5.76 20.45
CA LEU A 207 -17.12 6.93 19.89
C LEU A 207 -16.10 7.72 19.04
N LEU A 208 -16.37 7.87 17.75
CA LEU A 208 -15.56 8.67 16.83
C LEU A 208 -16.00 10.14 16.88
N ALA A 209 -17.30 10.37 16.67
CA ALA A 209 -17.84 11.72 16.58
C ALA A 209 -19.31 11.79 17.04
N SER A 210 -19.76 13.01 17.36
CA SER A 210 -21.16 13.29 17.70
C SER A 210 -21.62 14.52 16.97
N ALA A 211 -22.81 14.45 16.39
CA ALA A 211 -23.42 15.55 15.65
C ALA A 211 -24.89 15.69 16.02
N VAL A 212 -25.42 16.89 15.80
CA VAL A 212 -26.84 17.20 16.07
C VAL A 212 -27.51 17.48 14.74
N VAL A 213 -28.75 17.01 14.59
CA VAL A 213 -29.57 17.30 13.40
C VAL A 213 -29.84 18.80 13.33
N THR A 214 -29.48 19.42 12.21
CA THR A 214 -29.70 20.84 11.92
C THR A 214 -30.42 21.02 10.58
N ASN A 215 -30.42 22.23 10.02
CA ASN A 215 -30.87 22.50 8.66
C ASN A 215 -29.69 23.05 7.83
N PRO A 216 -28.75 22.18 7.42
CA PRO A 216 -27.55 22.63 6.74
C PRO A 216 -27.91 23.35 5.42
N PRO A 217 -27.15 24.39 5.03
CA PRO A 217 -27.49 25.24 3.88
C PRO A 217 -27.32 24.56 2.51
N ALA A 218 -26.75 23.35 2.44
CA ALA A 218 -26.53 22.61 1.21
C ALA A 218 -27.76 21.74 0.84
N ALA A 219 -28.40 22.06 -0.29
CA ALA A 219 -29.41 21.19 -0.90
C ALA A 219 -28.72 19.91 -1.42
N PRO A 220 -29.32 18.72 -1.27
CA PRO A 220 -30.77 18.51 -1.14
C PRO A 220 -31.33 18.23 0.27
N ILE A 221 -30.60 18.49 1.37
CA ILE A 221 -30.82 17.72 2.61
C ILE A 221 -31.13 18.58 3.84
N GLU A 222 -32.39 19.00 3.94
CA GLU A 222 -32.96 19.50 5.18
C GLU A 222 -32.96 18.38 6.25
N ARG A 223 -32.76 18.74 7.54
CA ARG A 223 -32.80 17.80 8.69
C ARG A 223 -31.70 16.73 8.72
N SER A 224 -30.46 17.16 8.60
CA SER A 224 -29.29 16.26 8.68
C SER A 224 -28.32 16.67 9.79
N ALA A 225 -27.60 15.68 10.32
CA ALA A 225 -26.45 15.86 11.19
C ALA A 225 -25.18 15.69 10.34
N VAL A 226 -24.26 16.65 10.43
CA VAL A 226 -23.00 16.64 9.67
C VAL A 226 -21.86 16.29 10.62
N PHE A 227 -21.14 15.24 10.28
CA PHE A 227 -19.88 14.86 10.93
C PHE A 227 -18.75 15.29 9.99
N HIS A 228 -17.97 16.27 10.44
CA HIS A 228 -16.81 16.74 9.69
C HIS A 228 -15.59 15.90 10.03
N ASP A 229 -14.74 15.69 9.03
CA ASP A 229 -13.39 15.11 9.19
C ASP A 229 -13.39 13.80 9.99
N VAL A 230 -14.27 12.87 9.61
CA VAL A 230 -14.39 11.57 10.31
C VAL A 230 -13.13 10.75 10.06
N ALA A 231 -12.19 10.79 11.00
CA ALA A 231 -11.00 9.95 10.99
C ALA A 231 -11.38 8.46 11.08
N ILE A 232 -10.88 7.67 10.12
CA ILE A 232 -11.04 6.21 10.09
C ILE A 232 -9.69 5.51 10.13
N ASP A 233 -9.66 4.35 10.77
CA ASP A 233 -8.57 3.40 10.59
C ASP A 233 -8.77 2.72 9.21
N PRO A 234 -7.79 2.73 8.30
CA PRO A 234 -7.93 2.18 6.96
C PRO A 234 -8.28 0.68 6.97
N ALA A 235 -7.97 -0.06 8.04
CA ALA A 235 -8.38 -1.46 8.18
C ALA A 235 -9.89 -1.64 8.47
N GLN A 236 -10.63 -0.56 8.78
CA GLN A 236 -12.05 -0.63 9.11
C GLN A 236 -12.93 -0.58 7.86
N GLU A 237 -13.71 -1.64 7.65
CA GLU A 237 -14.60 -1.73 6.50
C GLU A 237 -15.93 -0.97 6.70
N LEU A 238 -16.37 -0.77 7.94
CA LEU A 238 -17.71 -0.29 8.28
C LEU A 238 -17.68 0.58 9.55
N LEU A 239 -18.48 1.64 9.54
CA LEU A 239 -18.81 2.46 10.71
C LEU A 239 -20.24 2.22 11.15
N LEU A 240 -20.56 2.68 12.35
CA LEU A 240 -21.90 2.57 12.90
C LEU A 240 -22.42 3.94 13.33
N VAL A 241 -23.57 4.32 12.77
CA VAL A 241 -24.28 5.52 13.18
C VAL A 241 -25.55 5.17 13.94
N VAL A 242 -25.79 5.88 15.04
CA VAL A 242 -26.98 5.72 15.87
C VAL A 242 -27.55 7.07 16.27
N THR A 243 -28.88 7.13 16.41
CA THR A 243 -29.54 8.26 17.09
C THR A 243 -29.57 8.04 18.60
N GLU A 244 -29.95 9.07 19.35
CA GLU A 244 -30.45 8.83 20.72
C GLU A 244 -31.67 7.88 20.72
N PRO A 245 -31.95 7.17 21.84
CA PRO A 245 -32.99 6.15 21.86
C PRO A 245 -34.43 6.66 21.67
N HIS A 246 -34.68 7.94 21.99
CA HIS A 246 -36.00 8.55 21.97
C HIS A 246 -35.89 10.06 21.71
N PHE A 247 -36.44 10.54 20.60
CA PHE A 247 -36.27 11.91 20.11
C PHE A 247 -37.52 12.47 19.43
N ASP A 248 -37.49 13.76 19.12
CA ASP A 248 -38.61 14.48 18.52
C ASP A 248 -38.57 14.36 16.99
N ILE A 249 -39.74 14.18 16.35
CA ILE A 249 -39.86 13.99 14.90
C ILE A 249 -40.80 15.02 14.26
N GLU A 250 -40.65 15.25 12.95
CA GLU A 250 -41.55 16.10 12.19
C GLU A 250 -42.87 15.37 11.94
N THR A 251 -43.85 15.60 12.82
CA THR A 251 -45.15 14.93 12.74
C THR A 251 -46.30 15.93 12.88
N ALA A 252 -47.48 15.57 12.40
CA ALA A 252 -48.74 16.26 12.74
C ALA A 252 -49.36 15.77 14.06
N ALA A 253 -48.87 14.66 14.64
CA ALA A 253 -49.35 14.11 15.91
C ALA A 253 -49.21 15.12 17.06
N ALA A 254 -50.07 14.98 18.08
CA ALA A 254 -50.04 15.86 19.24
C ALA A 254 -48.72 15.73 20.02
N ASP A 255 -48.22 14.51 20.15
CA ASP A 255 -46.92 14.21 20.72
C ASP A 255 -45.86 14.16 19.62
N LYS A 256 -44.82 14.99 19.74
CA LYS A 256 -43.70 15.02 18.79
C LYS A 256 -42.60 14.05 19.18
N ARG A 257 -42.54 13.65 20.45
CA ARG A 257 -41.54 12.74 20.99
C ARG A 257 -42.02 11.31 20.85
N ILE A 258 -42.10 10.88 19.60
CA ILE A 258 -42.50 9.53 19.18
C ILE A 258 -41.42 8.85 18.30
N GLY A 259 -40.28 9.52 18.09
CA GLY A 259 -39.14 8.97 17.35
C GLY A 259 -38.36 7.96 18.19
N ARG A 260 -38.01 6.82 17.60
CA ARG A 260 -37.31 5.73 18.29
C ARG A 260 -35.93 5.50 17.67
N GLU A 261 -35.03 4.96 18.47
CA GLU A 261 -33.65 4.60 18.11
C GLU A 261 -33.52 4.05 16.68
N LEU A 262 -32.71 4.73 15.88
CA LEU A 262 -32.29 4.27 14.56
C LEU A 262 -30.81 3.90 14.62
N VAL A 263 -30.47 2.84 13.88
CA VAL A 263 -29.12 2.29 13.76
C VAL A 263 -28.87 2.03 12.28
N GLY A 264 -27.69 2.38 11.80
CA GLY A 264 -27.26 2.10 10.43
C GLY A 264 -25.77 1.78 10.36
N LEU A 265 -25.42 0.83 9.50
CA LEU A 265 -24.04 0.49 9.16
C LEU A 265 -23.63 1.31 7.94
N VAL A 266 -22.64 2.17 8.11
CA VAL A 266 -22.12 3.02 7.04
C VAL A 266 -20.91 2.30 6.44
N PRO A 267 -20.96 1.89 5.16
CA PRO A 267 -19.77 1.39 4.51
C PRO A 267 -18.76 2.52 4.40
N VAL A 268 -17.54 2.26 4.87
CA VAL A 268 -16.43 3.19 4.69
C VAL A 268 -16.20 3.36 3.19
N PRO A 269 -16.25 4.60 2.65
CA PRO A 269 -16.01 4.85 1.23
C PRO A 269 -14.63 4.35 0.86
N GLN A 270 -14.45 3.96 -0.41
CA GLN A 270 -13.11 3.70 -0.91
C GLN A 270 -12.44 5.04 -1.18
N ILE A 271 -11.55 5.41 -0.28
CA ILE A 271 -10.87 6.69 -0.35
C ILE A 271 -9.62 6.47 -1.18
N ALA A 272 -9.67 6.92 -2.44
CA ALA A 272 -8.49 6.89 -3.28
C ALA A 272 -7.47 7.91 -2.74
N PRO A 273 -6.16 7.55 -2.66
CA PRO A 273 -5.13 8.51 -2.32
C PRO A 273 -5.20 9.69 -3.29
N LEU A 274 -4.95 10.89 -2.77
CA LEU A 274 -5.04 12.12 -3.56
C LEU A 274 -4.04 12.04 -4.71
N THR A 275 -4.53 11.85 -5.94
CA THR A 275 -3.66 11.85 -7.12
C THR A 275 -3.49 13.28 -7.60
N VAL A 276 -2.27 13.81 -7.48
CA VAL A 276 -1.96 15.15 -7.97
C VAL A 276 -1.71 15.12 -9.47
N ASP A 277 -2.58 15.76 -10.25
CA ASP A 277 -2.44 15.83 -11.73
C ASP A 277 -1.51 16.99 -12.10
N TYR A 278 -0.21 16.72 -12.00
CA TYR A 278 0.84 17.68 -12.30
C TYR A 278 1.87 17.11 -13.26
N VAL A 279 2.23 17.89 -14.28
CA VAL A 279 3.28 17.52 -15.23
C VAL A 279 4.54 18.29 -14.90
N TYR A 280 5.57 17.59 -14.44
CA TYR A 280 6.88 18.20 -14.17
C TYR A 280 7.45 18.90 -15.42
N GLY A 281 7.89 20.14 -15.25
CA GLY A 281 8.36 21.03 -16.30
C GLY A 281 7.28 21.93 -16.89
N SER A 282 6.05 21.91 -16.36
CA SER A 282 4.93 22.71 -16.87
C SER A 282 4.89 24.15 -16.32
N ALA A 283 5.40 24.39 -15.10
CA ALA A 283 5.43 25.72 -14.49
C ALA A 283 6.43 26.65 -15.17
N GLY A 284 7.52 26.10 -15.74
CA GLY A 284 8.52 26.86 -16.47
C GLY A 284 9.31 27.77 -15.52
N GLY A 285 10.21 27.17 -14.73
CA GLY A 285 11.01 27.87 -13.73
C GLY A 285 12.17 27.04 -13.19
N GLY A 286 12.69 27.42 -12.01
CA GLY A 286 13.58 26.57 -11.21
C GLY A 286 12.79 25.58 -10.35
N LEU A 287 13.47 24.74 -9.57
CA LEU A 287 12.81 23.68 -8.78
C LEU A 287 11.71 24.20 -7.84
N GLY A 288 11.94 25.29 -7.11
CA GLY A 288 10.90 25.86 -6.24
C GLY A 288 9.62 26.28 -6.98
N ALA A 289 9.73 26.78 -8.23
CA ALA A 289 8.54 27.10 -9.04
C ALA A 289 7.79 25.85 -9.53
N GLU A 290 8.48 24.71 -9.67
CA GLU A 290 7.84 23.43 -9.97
C GLU A 290 7.16 22.86 -8.70
N ALA A 291 7.81 22.97 -7.54
CA ALA A 291 7.24 22.59 -6.25
C ALA A 291 5.98 23.41 -5.93
N ASP A 292 6.05 24.75 -5.99
CA ASP A 292 4.91 25.66 -5.85
C ASP A 292 3.74 25.28 -6.79
N GLY A 293 4.07 24.92 -8.04
CA GLY A 293 3.09 24.54 -9.06
C GLY A 293 2.39 23.22 -8.73
N TRP A 294 3.13 22.25 -8.20
CA TRP A 294 2.59 20.98 -7.74
C TRP A 294 1.74 21.17 -6.47
N ILE A 295 2.23 21.93 -5.49
CA ILE A 295 1.50 22.24 -4.25
C ILE A 295 0.17 22.92 -4.56
N ALA A 296 0.17 23.91 -5.47
CA ALA A 296 -1.06 24.56 -5.89
C ALA A 296 -2.05 23.60 -6.58
N ALA A 297 -1.56 22.62 -7.35
CA ALA A 297 -2.39 21.57 -7.94
C ALA A 297 -2.95 20.63 -6.86
N ALA A 298 -2.11 20.21 -5.90
CA ALA A 298 -2.49 19.41 -4.75
C ALA A 298 -3.59 20.09 -3.92
N GLN A 299 -3.40 21.36 -3.57
CA GLN A 299 -4.39 22.21 -2.89
C GLN A 299 -5.72 22.32 -3.65
N GLN A 300 -5.66 22.45 -4.98
CA GLN A 300 -6.87 22.50 -5.79
C GLN A 300 -7.62 21.17 -5.79
N GLN A 301 -6.90 20.05 -5.76
CA GLN A 301 -7.47 18.70 -5.78
C GLN A 301 -7.86 18.19 -4.38
N SER A 302 -7.31 18.78 -3.32
CA SER A 302 -7.72 18.58 -1.93
C SER A 302 -8.95 19.41 -1.53
N ALA A 303 -9.31 20.46 -2.31
CA ALA A 303 -10.41 21.40 -2.02
C ALA A 303 -11.86 20.82 -2.07
N GLY A 304 -12.03 19.54 -1.77
CA GLY A 304 -13.33 18.93 -1.53
C GLY A 304 -13.17 17.67 -0.68
N ASN A 305 -13.55 17.75 0.60
CA ASN A 305 -13.82 16.55 1.40
C ASN A 305 -14.87 15.73 0.65
N GLU A 306 -14.65 14.43 0.49
CA GLU A 306 -15.70 13.56 -0.02
C GLU A 306 -16.88 13.63 0.96
N GLU A 307 -18.03 14.10 0.49
CA GLU A 307 -19.24 14.18 1.30
C GLU A 307 -20.07 12.91 1.06
N LEU A 308 -20.12 12.05 2.06
CA LEU A 308 -20.95 10.85 2.04
C LEU A 308 -22.32 11.17 2.61
N TYR A 309 -23.36 10.94 1.80
CA TYR A 309 -24.74 11.10 2.24
C TYR A 309 -25.35 9.77 2.65
N TYR A 310 -25.82 9.70 3.90
CA TYR A 310 -26.37 8.46 4.44
C TYR A 310 -27.72 8.69 5.15
N THR A 311 -28.76 8.02 4.69
CA THR A 311 -30.08 8.07 5.34
C THR A 311 -30.26 6.87 6.26
N ILE A 312 -30.54 7.13 7.54
CA ILE A 312 -30.91 6.07 8.50
C ILE A 312 -32.42 5.98 8.66
N THR A 313 -32.95 4.78 8.46
CA THR A 313 -34.37 4.43 8.56
C THR A 313 -34.56 3.19 9.42
N LEU A 314 -35.80 2.78 9.69
CA LEU A 314 -36.09 1.52 10.40
C LEU A 314 -35.52 0.30 9.63
N THR A 315 -35.53 0.38 8.30
CA THR A 315 -35.01 -0.66 7.40
C THR A 315 -33.53 -0.91 7.63
N ARG A 316 -32.75 0.15 7.86
CA ARG A 316 -31.32 0.06 8.23
C ARG A 316 -31.11 -0.62 9.58
N GLY A 317 -32.02 -0.42 10.53
CA GLY A 317 -32.00 -1.13 11.81
C GLY A 317 -32.20 -2.65 11.65
N SER A 318 -33.13 -3.07 10.78
CA SER A 318 -33.33 -4.48 10.44
C SER A 318 -32.11 -5.08 9.74
N VAL A 319 -31.49 -4.34 8.82
CA VAL A 319 -30.24 -4.74 8.15
C VAL A 319 -29.14 -4.96 9.17
N ALA A 320 -28.92 -4.04 10.12
CA ALA A 320 -27.90 -4.19 11.16
C ALA A 320 -28.12 -5.45 12.01
N GLY A 321 -29.36 -5.75 12.38
CA GLY A 321 -29.69 -6.98 13.11
C GLY A 321 -29.44 -8.28 12.32
N LEU A 322 -29.77 -8.27 11.02
CA LEU A 322 -29.50 -9.40 10.12
C LEU A 322 -27.99 -9.59 9.88
N PHE A 323 -27.26 -8.48 9.72
CA PHE A 323 -25.80 -8.47 9.58
C PHE A 323 -25.13 -9.06 10.82
N GLU A 324 -25.46 -8.54 12.02
CA GLU A 324 -24.94 -9.08 13.28
C GLU A 324 -25.18 -10.59 13.37
N ARG A 325 -26.40 -11.04 13.05
CA ARG A 325 -26.73 -12.47 13.08
C ARG A 325 -25.93 -13.29 12.07
N LYS A 326 -25.70 -12.79 10.86
CA LYS A 326 -24.91 -13.51 9.85
C LYS A 326 -23.46 -13.65 10.29
N ILE A 327 -22.87 -12.60 10.86
CA ILE A 327 -21.51 -12.67 11.40
C ILE A 327 -21.42 -13.71 12.52
N GLN A 328 -22.37 -13.74 13.45
CA GLN A 328 -22.43 -14.78 14.48
C GLN A 328 -22.50 -16.20 13.88
N GLN A 329 -23.30 -16.41 12.83
CA GLN A 329 -23.38 -17.71 12.13
C GLN A 329 -22.05 -18.09 11.49
N LEU A 330 -21.42 -17.17 10.75
CA LEU A 330 -20.15 -17.42 10.08
C LEU A 330 -19.04 -17.74 11.10
N LEU A 331 -18.96 -16.99 12.20
CA LEU A 331 -18.01 -17.26 13.27
C LEU A 331 -18.26 -18.62 13.95
N ALA A 332 -19.53 -18.97 14.19
CA ALA A 332 -19.90 -20.26 14.79
C ALA A 332 -19.57 -21.44 13.86
N ASP A 333 -19.91 -21.32 12.57
CA ASP A 333 -19.64 -22.34 11.55
C ASP A 333 -18.13 -22.59 11.36
N HIS A 334 -17.30 -21.61 11.73
CA HIS A 334 -15.84 -21.68 11.68
C HIS A 334 -15.16 -21.87 13.05
N GLY A 335 -15.93 -22.26 14.09
CA GLY A 335 -15.39 -22.73 15.36
C GLY A 335 -14.91 -21.65 16.34
N VAL A 336 -15.36 -20.40 16.18
CA VAL A 336 -14.99 -19.30 17.08
C VAL A 336 -15.88 -19.34 18.34
N GLU A 337 -15.27 -19.49 19.53
CA GLU A 337 -16.00 -19.73 20.79
C GLU A 337 -16.90 -18.54 21.23
N SER A 338 -16.52 -17.31 20.93
CA SER A 338 -17.28 -16.09 21.26
C SER A 338 -18.41 -15.75 20.27
N SER A 339 -18.61 -16.59 19.23
CA SER A 339 -19.53 -16.35 18.12
C SER A 339 -20.97 -16.05 18.53
N THR A 340 -21.47 -16.57 19.64
CA THR A 340 -22.85 -16.35 20.10
C THR A 340 -23.03 -15.05 20.92
N ASN A 341 -21.94 -14.39 21.30
CA ASN A 341 -21.96 -13.20 22.17
C ASN A 341 -21.56 -11.90 21.42
N VAL A 342 -21.41 -11.95 20.10
CA VAL A 342 -21.00 -10.78 19.31
C VAL A 342 -22.11 -9.73 19.22
N SER A 343 -21.77 -8.45 19.40
CA SER A 343 -22.65 -7.33 19.14
C SER A 343 -21.99 -6.23 18.33
N LEU A 344 -22.75 -5.63 17.43
CA LEU A 344 -22.39 -4.37 16.77
C LEU A 344 -22.59 -3.15 17.68
N LEU A 345 -23.32 -3.31 18.79
CA LEU A 345 -23.70 -2.22 19.68
C LEU A 345 -23.10 -2.35 21.10
N PRO A 346 -21.82 -2.73 21.27
CA PRO A 346 -21.25 -3.06 22.59
C PRO A 346 -21.24 -1.87 23.56
N PHE A 347 -21.37 -0.64 23.06
CA PHE A 347 -21.48 0.58 23.86
C PHE A 347 -22.86 0.77 24.51
N ARG A 348 -23.90 0.05 24.07
CA ARG A 348 -25.23 0.18 24.66
C ARG A 348 -25.28 -0.54 26.00
N PRO A 349 -25.95 0.03 27.03
CA PRO A 349 -26.10 -0.63 28.32
C PRO A 349 -26.75 -2.02 28.25
N THR A 350 -27.65 -2.24 27.29
CA THR A 350 -28.30 -3.54 27.03
C THR A 350 -27.35 -4.60 26.45
N ASP A 351 -26.21 -4.17 25.94
CA ASP A 351 -25.19 -4.98 25.29
C ASP A 351 -23.91 -5.08 26.13
N ALA A 352 -23.95 -4.60 27.37
CA ALA A 352 -22.83 -4.66 28.30
C ALA A 352 -22.36 -6.12 28.50
N GLY A 353 -21.06 -6.36 28.29
CA GLY A 353 -20.45 -7.70 28.39
C GLY A 353 -20.56 -8.56 27.13
N ARG A 354 -21.14 -8.03 26.05
CA ARG A 354 -21.07 -8.64 24.71
C ARG A 354 -19.72 -8.37 24.06
N THR A 355 -19.28 -9.28 23.19
CA THR A 355 -18.03 -9.14 22.43
C THR A 355 -18.26 -8.21 21.25
N ASN A 356 -17.35 -7.29 20.97
CA ASN A 356 -17.44 -6.41 19.79
C ASN A 356 -16.99 -7.15 18.51
N LEU A 357 -16.93 -6.44 17.37
CA LEU A 357 -16.57 -7.06 16.10
C LEU A 357 -15.07 -7.30 15.90
N ALA A 358 -14.18 -6.89 16.83
CA ALA A 358 -12.75 -7.19 16.72
C ALA A 358 -12.47 -8.69 16.54
N VAL A 359 -13.30 -9.55 17.15
CA VAL A 359 -13.23 -11.01 16.98
C VAL A 359 -13.36 -11.46 15.52
N TRP A 360 -14.08 -10.71 14.68
CA TRP A 360 -14.19 -11.01 13.25
C TRP A 360 -12.84 -10.89 12.56
N TYR A 361 -12.13 -9.78 12.79
CA TYR A 361 -10.84 -9.53 12.17
C TYR A 361 -9.78 -10.53 12.64
N GLU A 362 -9.75 -10.85 13.94
CA GLU A 362 -8.88 -11.89 14.50
C GLU A 362 -9.15 -13.27 13.86
N ALA A 363 -10.42 -13.63 13.69
CA ALA A 363 -10.81 -14.89 13.06
C ALA A 363 -10.48 -14.90 11.55
N ARG A 364 -10.72 -13.79 10.83
CA ARG A 364 -10.41 -13.65 9.39
C ARG A 364 -8.90 -13.71 9.13
N ALA A 365 -8.07 -13.19 10.03
CA ALA A 365 -6.62 -13.28 9.92
C ALA A 365 -6.10 -14.73 9.94
N THR A 366 -6.74 -15.59 10.73
CA THR A 366 -6.29 -16.97 10.97
C THR A 366 -7.06 -18.03 10.17
N ASN A 367 -8.23 -17.71 9.63
CA ASN A 367 -9.09 -18.65 8.90
C ASN A 367 -9.25 -18.26 7.42
N ALA A 368 -8.61 -19.01 6.53
CA ALA A 368 -8.65 -18.77 5.08
C ALA A 368 -10.06 -18.80 4.47
N SER A 369 -10.99 -19.56 5.07
CA SER A 369 -12.37 -19.64 4.59
C SER A 369 -13.15 -18.36 4.91
N LEU A 370 -12.92 -17.76 6.08
CA LEU A 370 -13.50 -16.46 6.45
C LEU A 370 -12.97 -15.31 5.59
N LYS A 371 -11.75 -15.41 5.04
CA LYS A 371 -11.21 -14.40 4.12
C LYS A 371 -12.05 -14.21 2.85
N THR A 372 -12.81 -15.24 2.44
CA THR A 372 -13.70 -15.18 1.28
C THR A 372 -14.98 -14.38 1.52
N TYR A 373 -15.20 -13.91 2.75
CA TYR A 373 -16.32 -13.07 3.14
C TYR A 373 -15.81 -11.66 3.45
N ASN A 374 -16.26 -10.68 2.67
CA ASN A 374 -15.98 -9.25 2.87
C ASN A 374 -17.20 -8.60 3.55
N LEU A 375 -16.99 -7.74 4.55
CA LEU A 375 -18.07 -7.16 5.34
C LEU A 375 -18.93 -6.20 4.51
N LYS A 376 -18.31 -5.37 3.67
CA LYS A 376 -19.04 -4.47 2.75
C LYS A 376 -19.96 -5.27 1.81
N ASN A 377 -19.50 -6.42 1.30
CA ASN A 377 -20.29 -7.30 0.44
C ASN A 377 -21.43 -8.02 1.19
N ILE A 378 -21.19 -8.48 2.43
CA ILE A 378 -22.26 -9.05 3.28
C ILE A 378 -23.35 -8.00 3.50
N LEU A 379 -22.95 -6.77 3.89
CA LEU A 379 -23.87 -5.67 4.11
C LEU A 379 -24.67 -5.36 2.84
N ALA A 380 -23.98 -5.15 1.71
CA ALA A 380 -24.62 -4.84 0.43
C ALA A 380 -25.63 -5.92 0.00
N THR A 381 -25.32 -7.21 0.21
CA THR A 381 -26.23 -8.32 -0.10
C THR A 381 -27.51 -8.26 0.75
N ILE A 382 -27.36 -8.06 2.05
CA ILE A 382 -28.50 -7.97 2.99
C ILE A 382 -29.33 -6.73 2.66
N GLU A 383 -28.69 -5.59 2.47
CA GLU A 383 -29.34 -4.32 2.13
C GLU A 383 -30.14 -4.41 0.83
N ALA A 384 -29.57 -5.02 -0.22
CA ALA A 384 -30.25 -5.20 -1.49
C ALA A 384 -31.53 -6.04 -1.34
N LEU A 385 -31.47 -7.14 -0.60
CA LEU A 385 -32.63 -8.01 -0.36
C LEU A 385 -33.70 -7.35 0.50
N VAL A 386 -33.31 -6.64 1.55
CA VAL A 386 -34.26 -5.96 2.44
C VAL A 386 -34.92 -4.77 1.72
N THR A 387 -34.17 -4.02 0.92
CA THR A 387 -34.67 -2.83 0.21
C THR A 387 -35.52 -3.21 -1.00
N ASN A 388 -35.11 -4.23 -1.76
CA ASN A 388 -35.79 -4.72 -2.96
C ASN A 388 -36.14 -6.20 -2.81
N PRO A 389 -37.15 -6.55 -1.99
CA PRO A 389 -37.45 -7.93 -1.65
C PRO A 389 -37.88 -8.75 -2.89
N PRO A 390 -37.14 -9.81 -3.27
CA PRO A 390 -37.49 -10.66 -4.41
C PRO A 390 -38.67 -11.60 -4.15
N ASN A 391 -39.13 -11.72 -2.90
CA ASN A 391 -40.19 -12.65 -2.50
C ASN A 391 -41.05 -12.09 -1.35
N ALA A 392 -42.22 -12.69 -1.17
CA ALA A 392 -43.20 -12.25 -0.17
C ALA A 392 -42.77 -12.52 1.28
N GLN A 393 -41.86 -13.46 1.51
CA GLN A 393 -41.35 -13.78 2.84
C GLN A 393 -40.48 -12.64 3.40
N ILE A 394 -39.66 -12.01 2.56
CA ILE A 394 -38.87 -10.83 2.96
C ILE A 394 -39.78 -9.63 3.19
N VAL A 395 -40.82 -9.45 2.36
CA VAL A 395 -41.85 -8.43 2.59
C VAL A 395 -42.50 -8.63 3.96
N ALA A 396 -42.90 -9.86 4.29
CA ALA A 396 -43.47 -10.18 5.60
C ALA A 396 -42.53 -9.88 6.78
N PHE A 397 -41.22 -10.08 6.60
CA PHE A 397 -40.22 -9.68 7.59
C PHE A 397 -40.13 -8.15 7.75
N ASN A 398 -40.07 -7.42 6.63
CA ASN A 398 -40.02 -5.96 6.64
C ASN A 398 -41.26 -5.36 7.30
N ASP A 399 -42.45 -5.87 6.97
CA ASP A 399 -43.73 -5.45 7.57
C ASP A 399 -43.75 -5.73 9.07
N TYR A 400 -43.24 -6.88 9.51
CA TYR A 400 -43.15 -7.23 10.93
C TYR A 400 -42.19 -6.30 11.70
N ALA A 401 -41.03 -5.97 11.11
CA ALA A 401 -40.11 -5.02 11.70
C ALA A 401 -40.70 -3.60 11.77
N ALA A 402 -41.38 -3.15 10.71
CA ALA A 402 -42.09 -1.88 10.69
C ALA A 402 -43.18 -1.83 11.77
N GLU A 403 -43.94 -2.91 11.97
CA GLU A 403 -44.95 -3.01 13.03
C GLU A 403 -44.36 -2.89 14.44
N ILE A 404 -43.18 -3.50 14.68
CA ILE A 404 -42.45 -3.30 15.95
C ILE A 404 -42.12 -1.82 16.15
N TYR A 405 -41.59 -1.15 15.14
CA TYR A 405 -41.29 0.29 15.20
C TYR A 405 -42.54 1.14 15.40
N ARG A 406 -43.65 0.80 14.71
CA ARG A 406 -44.93 1.51 14.79
C ARG A 406 -45.53 1.41 16.19
N LEU A 407 -45.62 0.20 16.74
CA LEU A 407 -46.11 -0.04 18.10
C LEU A 407 -45.21 0.63 19.14
N SER A 408 -43.90 0.58 18.94
CA SER A 408 -42.91 1.22 19.79
C SER A 408 -43.05 2.74 19.77
N SER A 409 -43.27 3.35 18.60
CA SER A 409 -43.54 4.78 18.44
C SER A 409 -44.86 5.20 19.10
N LEU A 410 -45.93 4.41 18.95
CA LEU A 410 -47.23 4.64 19.62
C LEU A 410 -47.19 4.50 21.14
N SER A 411 -46.28 3.66 21.65
CA SER A 411 -46.18 3.35 23.09
C SER A 411 -45.25 4.30 23.84
N ASN A 412 -44.83 5.40 23.21
CA ASN A 412 -43.75 6.33 23.61
C ASN A 412 -43.62 6.60 25.12
N ASN A 413 -44.63 7.19 25.73
CA ASN A 413 -44.62 7.79 27.06
C ASN A 413 -45.45 6.98 28.07
N ALA A 414 -46.08 5.90 27.62
CA ALA A 414 -46.96 5.10 28.46
C ALA A 414 -46.19 4.38 29.60
N ALA A 415 -44.91 4.05 29.37
CA ALA A 415 -44.01 3.49 30.38
C ALA A 415 -42.51 3.52 29.92
N PRO A 416 -41.79 4.64 30.11
CA PRO A 416 -40.38 4.76 29.73
C PRO A 416 -39.52 3.67 30.40
N GLY A 417 -38.76 2.91 29.62
CA GLY A 417 -37.87 1.84 30.12
C GLY A 417 -38.56 0.51 30.47
N VAL A 418 -39.88 0.39 30.32
CA VAL A 418 -40.61 -0.89 30.51
C VAL A 418 -40.60 -1.73 29.23
N TYR A 419 -40.61 -1.07 28.06
CA TYR A 419 -40.54 -1.75 26.77
C TYR A 419 -39.12 -1.69 26.21
N PRO A 420 -38.64 -2.79 25.60
CA PRO A 420 -37.36 -2.83 24.88
C PRO A 420 -37.26 -1.76 23.79
N SER A 421 -36.04 -1.43 23.37
CA SER A 421 -35.84 -0.69 22.12
C SER A 421 -36.38 -1.52 20.94
N PRO A 422 -36.95 -0.89 19.89
CA PRO A 422 -37.35 -1.63 18.70
C PRO A 422 -36.17 -2.36 18.05
N VAL A 423 -34.96 -1.78 18.11
CA VAL A 423 -33.71 -2.41 17.65
C VAL A 423 -33.47 -3.73 18.38
N ASP A 424 -33.59 -3.74 19.71
CA ASP A 424 -33.40 -4.94 20.52
C ASP A 424 -34.47 -6.00 20.23
N SER A 425 -35.70 -5.56 19.98
CA SER A 425 -36.83 -6.44 19.71
C SER A 425 -36.69 -7.14 18.36
N VAL A 426 -36.35 -6.38 17.31
CA VAL A 426 -36.07 -6.91 15.97
C VAL A 426 -34.88 -7.87 16.01
N ARG A 427 -33.79 -7.48 16.66
CA ARG A 427 -32.59 -8.32 16.84
C ARG A 427 -32.89 -9.64 17.56
N ALA A 428 -33.62 -9.60 18.68
CA ALA A 428 -34.03 -10.79 19.41
C ALA A 428 -34.88 -11.73 18.53
N CYS A 429 -35.80 -11.18 17.73
CA CYS A 429 -36.63 -11.97 16.83
C CYS A 429 -35.84 -12.61 15.68
N ILE A 430 -34.88 -11.90 15.09
CA ILE A 430 -33.98 -12.44 14.05
C ILE A 430 -33.18 -13.64 14.61
N ALA A 431 -32.65 -13.52 15.83
CA ALA A 431 -31.89 -14.59 16.47
C ALA A 431 -32.74 -15.86 16.65
N VAL A 432 -33.98 -15.73 17.16
CA VAL A 432 -34.90 -16.86 17.36
C VAL A 432 -35.33 -17.48 16.03
N ALA A 433 -35.67 -16.66 15.02
CA ALA A 433 -36.14 -17.13 13.71
C ALA A 433 -35.09 -17.97 12.95
N SER A 434 -33.81 -17.74 13.24
CA SER A 434 -32.66 -18.42 12.62
C SER A 434 -32.05 -19.49 13.54
N GLY A 435 -32.84 -20.03 14.48
CA GLY A 435 -32.47 -21.16 15.34
C GLY A 435 -31.49 -20.84 16.46
N GLY A 436 -31.19 -19.55 16.70
CA GLY A 436 -30.36 -19.09 17.82
C GLY A 436 -31.18 -18.80 19.09
N SER A 437 -30.48 -18.52 20.18
CA SER A 437 -31.07 -17.95 21.39
C SER A 437 -31.06 -16.42 21.33
N SER A 438 -32.09 -15.77 21.87
CA SER A 438 -32.03 -14.32 22.08
C SER A 438 -30.92 -13.98 23.07
N PRO A 439 -30.01 -13.05 22.76
CA PRO A 439 -28.96 -12.61 23.68
C PRO A 439 -29.49 -11.78 24.86
N THR A 440 -30.72 -11.25 24.73
CA THR A 440 -31.39 -10.47 25.76
C THR A 440 -32.55 -11.28 26.36
N SER A 441 -32.88 -11.05 27.64
CA SER A 441 -34.06 -11.63 28.31
C SER A 441 -35.39 -11.12 27.78
N ILE A 442 -35.35 -10.33 26.70
CA ILE A 442 -36.49 -9.75 26.00
C ILE A 442 -36.95 -10.79 24.98
N GLY A 443 -38.03 -11.49 25.30
CA GLY A 443 -38.57 -12.53 24.44
C GLY A 443 -39.23 -11.95 23.20
N CYS A 444 -38.78 -12.38 22.01
CA CYS A 444 -39.53 -12.19 20.77
C CYS A 444 -40.92 -12.84 20.93
N GLN A 445 -42.00 -12.06 20.78
CA GLN A 445 -43.33 -12.65 20.65
C GLN A 445 -43.42 -13.28 19.26
N THR A 446 -43.42 -14.62 19.21
CA THR A 446 -43.44 -15.51 18.03
C THR A 446 -43.59 -14.77 16.69
N MET A 447 -42.46 -14.52 16.02
CA MET A 447 -42.43 -14.00 14.65
C MET A 447 -43.28 -14.89 13.73
N PRO A 448 -44.10 -14.31 12.82
CA PRO A 448 -44.87 -15.10 11.86
C PRO A 448 -43.98 -16.05 11.03
N PRO A 449 -44.44 -17.26 10.68
CA PRO A 449 -43.63 -18.23 9.93
C PRO A 449 -43.08 -17.70 8.61
N ASP A 450 -43.86 -16.89 7.88
CA ASP A 450 -43.42 -16.28 6.62
C ASP A 450 -42.30 -15.26 6.83
N ALA A 451 -42.41 -14.42 7.87
CA ALA A 451 -41.35 -13.49 8.25
C ALA A 451 -40.08 -14.23 8.69
N ALA A 452 -40.23 -15.31 9.46
CA ALA A 452 -39.11 -16.16 9.85
C ALA A 452 -38.44 -16.85 8.64
N ALA A 453 -39.23 -17.27 7.65
CA ALA A 453 -38.71 -17.78 6.38
C ALA A 453 -37.94 -16.69 5.60
N GLY A 454 -38.40 -15.43 5.67
CA GLY A 454 -37.72 -14.27 5.09
C GLY A 454 -36.33 -14.05 5.69
N VAL A 455 -36.23 -14.06 7.03
CA VAL A 455 -34.94 -13.98 7.75
C VAL A 455 -34.00 -15.08 7.28
N ASN A 456 -34.45 -16.33 7.27
CA ASN A 456 -33.62 -17.47 6.86
C ASN A 456 -33.18 -17.38 5.39
N PHE A 457 -34.05 -16.90 4.50
CA PHE A 457 -33.70 -16.68 3.09
C PHE A 457 -32.60 -15.64 2.94
N ILE A 458 -32.69 -14.51 3.65
CA ILE A 458 -31.67 -13.44 3.60
C ILE A 458 -30.33 -13.98 4.08
N LEU A 459 -30.30 -14.63 5.25
CA LEU A 459 -29.06 -15.16 5.83
C LEU A 459 -28.42 -16.24 4.95
N ALA A 460 -29.23 -17.07 4.28
CA ALA A 460 -28.76 -18.08 3.34
C ALA A 460 -28.27 -17.50 2.00
N SER A 461 -28.67 -16.28 1.65
CA SER A 461 -28.25 -15.62 0.40
C SER A 461 -26.84 -15.04 0.47
N VAL A 462 -26.30 -14.85 1.68
CA VAL A 462 -24.91 -14.44 1.89
C VAL A 462 -23.99 -15.64 1.71
N ASN A 463 -23.27 -15.65 0.59
CA ASN A 463 -22.36 -16.70 0.16
C ASN A 463 -20.91 -16.23 0.16
N ALA A 464 -19.98 -17.18 0.25
CA ALA A 464 -18.55 -16.92 0.06
C ALA A 464 -18.32 -16.41 -1.38
N ARG A 465 -17.38 -15.49 -1.53
CA ARG A 465 -16.95 -15.02 -2.85
C ARG A 465 -16.24 -16.14 -3.61
N PRO A 466 -16.42 -16.23 -4.94
CA PRO A 466 -15.71 -17.22 -5.74
C PRO A 466 -14.20 -17.01 -5.65
N LEU A 467 -13.43 -18.09 -5.59
CA LEU A 467 -11.96 -18.05 -5.67
C LEU A 467 -11.51 -18.59 -7.02
N THR A 468 -10.48 -17.95 -7.59
CA THR A 468 -9.76 -18.43 -8.78
C THR A 468 -8.28 -18.59 -8.47
N ASN A 469 -7.65 -19.57 -9.11
CA ASN A 469 -6.19 -19.76 -9.10
C ASN A 469 -5.70 -19.65 -10.54
N ILE A 470 -4.82 -18.69 -10.82
CA ILE A 470 -4.34 -18.42 -12.18
C ILE A 470 -2.85 -18.06 -12.18
N ASN A 471 -2.11 -18.60 -13.15
CA ASN A 471 -0.73 -18.22 -13.40
C ASN A 471 -0.72 -17.09 -14.43
N LEU A 472 -0.13 -15.96 -14.06
CA LEU A 472 0.03 -14.78 -14.90
C LEU A 472 1.50 -14.48 -15.16
N ARG A 473 1.79 -13.90 -16.31
CA ARG A 473 3.11 -13.43 -16.72
C ARG A 473 3.21 -11.92 -16.56
N VAL A 474 4.33 -11.46 -15.99
CA VAL A 474 4.66 -10.04 -15.85
C VAL A 474 5.00 -9.46 -17.22
N ARG A 475 4.39 -8.33 -17.58
CA ARG A 475 4.61 -7.61 -18.84
C ARG A 475 5.64 -6.49 -18.66
N PRO A 476 6.32 -6.07 -19.73
CA PRO A 476 7.00 -4.77 -19.72
C PRO A 476 5.95 -3.67 -19.46
N GLY A 477 6.15 -2.89 -18.39
CA GLY A 477 5.22 -1.83 -18.00
C GLY A 477 3.99 -2.28 -17.21
N THR A 478 3.98 -3.48 -16.63
CA THR A 478 2.94 -3.92 -15.67
C THR A 478 2.69 -2.89 -14.56
N PHE A 479 3.70 -2.10 -14.20
CA PHE A 479 3.69 -1.10 -13.14
C PHE A 479 3.66 0.35 -13.67
N ILE A 480 3.31 0.55 -14.93
CA ILE A 480 3.25 1.88 -15.55
C ILE A 480 1.77 2.21 -15.79
N GLY A 481 1.21 3.10 -14.97
CA GLY A 481 -0.16 3.61 -15.09
C GLY A 481 -1.09 3.15 -13.96
N PRO A 482 -2.40 3.45 -14.04
CA PRO A 482 -3.34 3.34 -12.92
C PRO A 482 -3.83 1.90 -12.64
N CYS A 483 -3.30 0.88 -13.34
CA CYS A 483 -3.78 -0.50 -13.26
C CYS A 483 -2.60 -1.48 -13.28
N THR A 484 -2.47 -2.32 -12.25
CA THR A 484 -1.47 -3.40 -12.22
C THR A 484 -1.88 -4.52 -13.16
N THR A 485 -1.33 -4.52 -14.38
CA THR A 485 -1.79 -5.39 -15.48
C THR A 485 -0.79 -6.49 -15.83
N LEU A 486 -1.18 -7.75 -15.68
CA LEU A 486 -0.41 -8.93 -16.12
C LEU A 486 -1.11 -9.64 -17.29
N GLU A 487 -0.57 -10.78 -17.75
CA GLU A 487 -1.20 -11.59 -18.80
C GLU A 487 -1.28 -13.08 -18.50
N THR A 488 -2.28 -13.74 -19.08
CA THR A 488 -2.34 -15.20 -19.03
C THR A 488 -1.16 -15.83 -19.79
N THR A 489 -0.68 -16.98 -19.30
CA THR A 489 0.48 -17.70 -19.88
C THR A 489 0.18 -18.47 -21.17
N GLY A 490 -1.04 -18.34 -21.72
CA GLY A 490 -1.51 -19.06 -22.90
C GLY A 490 -0.97 -18.53 -24.23
N PHE A 491 -1.29 -19.23 -25.32
CA PHE A 491 -0.86 -18.87 -26.69
C PHE A 491 -1.41 -17.50 -27.16
N MET A 492 -2.56 -17.09 -26.63
CA MET A 492 -3.15 -15.77 -26.82
C MET A 492 -3.26 -15.12 -25.44
N PRO A 493 -2.28 -14.30 -25.03
CA PRO A 493 -2.27 -13.69 -23.71
C PRO A 493 -3.43 -12.70 -23.56
N VAL A 494 -4.17 -12.81 -22.46
CA VAL A 494 -5.29 -11.91 -22.12
C VAL A 494 -4.87 -11.04 -20.93
N PRO A 495 -5.14 -9.72 -20.95
CA PRO A 495 -4.85 -8.85 -19.81
C PRO A 495 -5.71 -9.20 -18.59
N VAL A 496 -5.06 -9.23 -17.44
CA VAL A 496 -5.69 -9.41 -16.13
C VAL A 496 -5.14 -8.34 -15.20
N ASN A 497 -6.04 -7.56 -14.60
CA ASN A 497 -5.75 -6.47 -13.70
C ASN A 497 -5.87 -6.97 -12.25
N LEU A 498 -4.90 -6.57 -11.42
CA LEU A 498 -4.83 -6.97 -10.03
C LEU A 498 -5.23 -5.80 -9.13
N PHE A 499 -6.03 -6.12 -8.12
CA PHE A 499 -6.50 -5.18 -7.11
C PHE A 499 -6.21 -5.72 -5.72
N ASP A 500 -6.06 -4.83 -4.75
CA ASP A 500 -6.10 -5.18 -3.33
C ASP A 500 -7.54 -5.33 -2.82
N GLU A 501 -7.71 -5.57 -1.52
CA GLU A 501 -9.02 -5.72 -0.89
C GLU A 501 -9.85 -4.42 -0.86
N ASP A 502 -9.19 -3.28 -1.05
CA ASP A 502 -9.80 -1.96 -1.14
C ASP A 502 -10.19 -1.59 -2.57
N GLY A 503 -9.73 -2.35 -3.55
CA GLY A 503 -10.03 -2.14 -4.96
C GLY A 503 -9.10 -1.11 -5.62
N ALA A 504 -8.01 -0.72 -4.95
CA ALA A 504 -6.90 0.00 -5.56
C ALA A 504 -6.03 -0.99 -6.37
N ALA A 505 -5.24 -0.46 -7.29
CA ALA A 505 -4.33 -1.29 -8.09
C ALA A 505 -3.34 -1.99 -7.16
N PHE A 506 -3.22 -3.32 -7.28
CA PHE A 506 -2.38 -4.10 -6.37
C PHE A 506 -0.92 -3.69 -6.51
N ASP A 507 -0.33 -3.19 -5.43
CA ASP A 507 1.07 -2.81 -5.42
C ASP A 507 1.97 -3.97 -4.96
N LEU A 508 3.08 -4.17 -5.67
CA LEU A 508 4.06 -5.20 -5.32
C LEU A 508 5.23 -4.50 -4.62
N PRO A 509 5.68 -4.98 -3.44
CA PRO A 509 6.76 -4.32 -2.71
C PRO A 509 7.98 -4.09 -3.60
N ASP A 510 8.47 -2.85 -3.68
CA ASP A 510 9.60 -2.43 -4.54
C ASP A 510 10.89 -3.25 -4.31
N SER A 511 11.03 -3.86 -3.12
CA SER A 511 12.10 -4.80 -2.78
C SER A 511 12.12 -6.08 -3.63
N PHE A 512 11.03 -6.40 -4.34
CA PHE A 512 10.93 -7.51 -5.28
C PHE A 512 10.97 -6.98 -6.72
N ASN A 513 12.17 -6.79 -7.27
CA ASN A 513 12.35 -6.45 -8.68
C ASN A 513 12.00 -7.68 -9.54
N ILE A 514 10.71 -7.89 -9.83
CA ILE A 514 10.23 -9.02 -10.63
C ILE A 514 10.39 -8.68 -12.12
N PRO A 515 11.35 -9.29 -12.84
CA PRO A 515 11.62 -8.91 -14.22
C PRO A 515 10.44 -9.29 -15.14
N PRO A 516 10.19 -8.52 -16.22
CA PRO A 516 9.22 -8.89 -17.25
C PRO A 516 9.48 -10.30 -17.78
N GLY A 517 8.43 -11.10 -17.89
CA GLY A 517 8.50 -12.53 -18.24
C GLY A 517 8.41 -13.48 -17.05
N SER A 518 8.50 -12.98 -15.82
CA SER A 518 8.26 -13.79 -14.62
C SER A 518 6.83 -14.31 -14.60
N VAL A 519 6.64 -15.52 -14.07
CA VAL A 519 5.34 -16.14 -13.87
C VAL A 519 5.00 -16.09 -12.40
N ILE A 520 3.82 -15.55 -12.10
CA ILE A 520 3.29 -15.37 -10.77
C ILE A 520 1.97 -16.16 -10.67
N GLY A 521 1.86 -17.01 -9.66
CA GLY A 521 0.64 -17.69 -9.26
C GLY A 521 -0.20 -16.76 -8.40
N ILE A 522 -1.46 -16.58 -8.77
CA ILE A 522 -2.39 -15.70 -8.07
C ILE A 522 -3.60 -16.49 -7.65
N THR A 523 -3.91 -16.40 -6.36
CA THR A 523 -5.20 -16.80 -5.80
C THR A 523 -5.96 -15.54 -5.46
N GLY A 524 -7.19 -15.42 -5.95
CA GLY A 524 -7.97 -14.19 -5.75
C GLY A 524 -9.43 -14.31 -6.13
N HIS A 525 -10.16 -13.21 -5.95
CA HIS A 525 -11.58 -13.09 -6.23
C HIS A 525 -11.82 -12.48 -7.62
N PRO A 526 -12.45 -13.21 -8.56
CA PRO A 526 -12.66 -12.75 -9.94
C PRO A 526 -13.94 -11.92 -10.14
N ASP A 527 -14.67 -11.61 -9.07
CA ASP A 527 -15.96 -10.89 -9.09
C ASP A 527 -15.79 -9.36 -8.98
N VAL A 528 -14.58 -8.84 -9.17
CA VAL A 528 -14.27 -7.41 -9.13
C VAL A 528 -14.75 -6.72 -10.41
N VAL A 529 -15.55 -5.68 -10.25
CA VAL A 529 -15.99 -4.82 -11.35
C VAL A 529 -15.24 -3.50 -11.28
N ASN A 530 -14.39 -3.23 -12.27
CA ASN A 530 -13.67 -1.96 -12.40
C ASN A 530 -13.90 -1.43 -13.83
N THR A 531 -14.32 -0.17 -13.95
CA THR A 531 -14.60 0.49 -15.23
C THR A 531 -13.39 1.20 -15.82
N ASN A 532 -12.36 1.46 -15.02
CA ASN A 532 -11.16 2.19 -15.39
C ASN A 532 -10.10 1.26 -16.00
N CYS A 533 -10.05 0.01 -15.55
CA CYS A 533 -9.14 -1.00 -16.08
C CYS A 533 -9.88 -1.97 -17.01
N HIS A 534 -9.49 -2.02 -18.28
CA HIS A 534 -10.06 -2.94 -19.25
C HIS A 534 -9.48 -4.36 -19.07
N GLY A 535 -10.33 -5.37 -18.92
CA GLY A 535 -9.88 -6.77 -18.87
C GLY A 535 -10.61 -7.59 -17.80
N LEU A 536 -10.00 -8.72 -17.45
CA LEU A 536 -10.40 -9.48 -16.26
C LEU A 536 -9.80 -8.81 -15.03
N ASN A 537 -10.55 -8.73 -13.94
CA ASN A 537 -10.12 -8.10 -12.70
C ASN A 537 -10.09 -9.16 -11.60
N ILE A 538 -9.02 -9.16 -10.80
CA ILE A 538 -8.86 -10.08 -9.68
C ILE A 538 -8.42 -9.28 -8.47
N GLU A 539 -9.18 -9.38 -7.39
CA GLU A 539 -8.71 -8.97 -6.06
C GLU A 539 -7.80 -10.06 -5.51
N VAL A 540 -6.57 -9.70 -5.19
CA VAL A 540 -5.51 -10.64 -4.79
C VAL A 540 -5.68 -11.05 -3.34
N VAL A 541 -5.77 -12.36 -3.10
CA VAL A 541 -5.77 -12.94 -1.74
C VAL A 541 -4.38 -13.45 -1.37
N SER A 542 -3.69 -14.07 -2.33
CA SER A 542 -2.31 -14.48 -2.16
C SER A 542 -1.58 -14.56 -3.50
N LEU A 543 -0.27 -14.38 -3.43
CA LEU A 543 0.62 -14.36 -4.57
C LEU A 543 1.82 -15.29 -4.31
N SER A 544 2.24 -16.02 -5.34
CA SER A 544 3.45 -16.86 -5.34
C SER A 544 4.27 -16.60 -6.60
N LEU A 545 5.60 -16.52 -6.45
CA LEU A 545 6.51 -16.47 -7.60
C LEU A 545 6.76 -17.89 -8.10
N GLU A 546 6.25 -18.21 -9.28
CA GLU A 546 6.32 -19.56 -9.87
C GLU A 546 7.56 -19.73 -10.75
N ALA A 547 7.96 -18.69 -11.47
CA ALA A 547 9.16 -18.68 -12.29
C ALA A 547 9.70 -17.26 -12.50
N VAL A 548 11.02 -17.14 -12.58
CA VAL A 548 11.71 -15.93 -13.05
C VAL A 548 12.36 -16.27 -14.40
N PRO A 549 12.30 -15.40 -15.42
CA PRO A 549 13.03 -15.60 -16.65
C PRO A 549 14.52 -15.71 -16.34
N ILE A 550 15.16 -16.70 -16.95
CA ILE A 550 16.62 -16.83 -16.86
C ILE A 550 17.21 -15.61 -17.55
N VAL A 551 17.87 -14.74 -16.79
CA VAL A 551 18.71 -13.68 -17.36
C VAL A 551 19.91 -14.40 -17.94
N SER A 552 20.00 -14.51 -19.25
CA SER A 552 21.20 -15.04 -19.90
C SER A 552 22.03 -13.87 -20.44
N ASP A 553 23.22 -13.67 -19.90
CA ASP A 553 24.41 -13.58 -20.75
C ASP A 553 24.92 -15.01 -20.95
N GLY A 554 24.38 -15.70 -21.95
CA GLY A 554 24.60 -17.14 -22.12
C GLY A 554 26.07 -17.55 -22.15
N ASP A 555 26.38 -18.70 -21.55
CA ASP A 555 27.59 -19.49 -21.80
C ASP A 555 27.27 -20.46 -22.95
N ALA A 556 27.59 -20.05 -24.19
CA ALA A 556 27.17 -20.78 -25.39
C ALA A 556 27.90 -22.12 -25.57
N ASN A 557 29.02 -22.31 -24.88
CA ASN A 557 29.86 -23.49 -25.02
C ASN A 557 29.82 -24.42 -23.77
N GLY A 558 29.20 -23.97 -22.67
CA GLY A 558 29.00 -24.73 -21.43
C GLY A 558 30.27 -24.89 -20.60
N ASN A 559 31.27 -24.02 -20.77
CA ASN A 559 32.57 -24.09 -20.08
C ASN A 559 32.61 -23.32 -18.76
N LEU A 560 31.48 -22.79 -18.26
CA LEU A 560 31.37 -22.01 -17.02
C LEU A 560 31.88 -20.57 -17.10
N LEU A 561 32.35 -20.09 -18.25
CA LEU A 561 32.64 -18.67 -18.48
C LEU A 561 31.50 -18.04 -19.29
N ILE A 562 31.06 -16.84 -18.89
CA ILE A 562 30.00 -16.13 -19.63
C ILE A 562 30.56 -15.52 -20.93
N ASP A 563 29.84 -15.64 -22.05
CA ASP A 563 30.30 -15.23 -23.39
C ASP A 563 30.68 -13.73 -23.46
N SER A 564 30.01 -12.89 -22.67
CA SER A 564 30.23 -11.45 -22.59
C SER A 564 31.59 -11.13 -21.97
N TRP A 565 31.98 -11.87 -20.93
CA TRP A 565 33.24 -11.74 -20.22
C TRP A 565 34.41 -12.30 -21.03
N GLU A 566 34.25 -13.49 -21.63
CA GLU A 566 35.27 -14.08 -22.52
C GLU A 566 35.62 -13.14 -23.69
N LYS A 567 34.63 -12.45 -24.27
CA LYS A 567 34.86 -11.45 -25.32
C LYS A 567 35.54 -10.18 -24.83
N LEU A 568 35.16 -9.72 -23.64
CA LEU A 568 35.64 -8.46 -23.08
C LEU A 568 37.14 -8.55 -22.77
N PHE A 569 37.55 -9.63 -22.10
CA PHE A 569 38.92 -9.77 -21.61
C PHE A 569 39.80 -10.63 -22.53
N LEU A 570 39.28 -11.74 -23.04
CA LEU A 570 40.10 -12.75 -23.72
C LEU A 570 39.96 -12.69 -25.26
N ALA A 571 39.06 -11.85 -25.77
CA ALA A 571 38.77 -11.65 -27.20
C ALA A 571 38.55 -12.97 -27.98
N MET A 572 38.14 -14.03 -27.30
CA MET A 572 37.92 -15.37 -27.85
C MET A 572 36.67 -16.01 -27.25
N PHE A 573 36.22 -17.12 -27.83
CA PHE A 573 35.17 -17.97 -27.27
C PHE A 573 35.80 -19.30 -26.84
N GLY A 574 35.38 -19.82 -25.69
CA GLY A 574 35.84 -21.12 -25.21
C GLY A 574 37.23 -21.07 -24.58
N ALA A 575 37.51 -20.02 -23.81
CA ALA A 575 38.68 -19.99 -22.94
C ALA A 575 38.59 -21.11 -21.90
N ASP A 576 39.73 -21.58 -21.40
CA ASP A 576 39.72 -22.60 -20.35
C ASP A 576 39.34 -21.94 -19.01
N PRO A 577 38.19 -22.27 -18.39
CA PRO A 577 37.81 -21.75 -17.07
C PRO A 577 38.86 -22.03 -15.99
N PHE A 578 39.61 -23.12 -16.12
CA PHE A 578 40.63 -23.53 -15.15
C PHE A 578 42.05 -23.14 -15.58
N GLY A 579 42.17 -22.46 -16.73
CA GLY A 579 43.42 -21.87 -17.17
C GLY A 579 43.74 -20.59 -16.40
N ASP A 580 44.99 -20.20 -16.46
CA ASP A 580 45.56 -18.99 -15.86
C ASP A 580 46.14 -18.17 -17.02
N HIS A 581 45.40 -17.13 -17.45
CA HIS A 581 45.68 -16.47 -18.73
C HIS A 581 46.88 -15.52 -18.66
N ASP A 582 47.08 -14.83 -17.54
CA ASP A 582 48.17 -13.88 -17.33
C ASP A 582 49.32 -14.43 -16.46
N GLY A 583 49.15 -15.61 -15.87
CA GLY A 583 50.17 -16.36 -15.16
C GLY A 583 50.32 -15.97 -13.68
N ASP A 584 49.30 -15.35 -13.09
CA ASP A 584 49.31 -14.87 -11.69
C ASP A 584 48.95 -15.96 -10.65
N GLY A 585 48.54 -17.14 -11.13
CA GLY A 585 48.18 -18.30 -10.34
C GLY A 585 46.70 -18.43 -10.03
N TYR A 586 45.85 -17.53 -10.52
CA TYR A 586 44.39 -17.61 -10.41
C TYR A 586 43.78 -18.20 -11.67
N SER A 587 42.65 -18.89 -11.51
CA SER A 587 41.92 -19.42 -12.68
C SER A 587 41.01 -18.35 -13.27
N ASN A 588 40.86 -18.33 -14.60
CA ASN A 588 39.95 -17.42 -15.31
C ASN A 588 38.53 -17.44 -14.70
N LEU A 589 38.07 -18.60 -14.20
CA LEU A 589 36.80 -18.76 -13.51
C LEU A 589 36.76 -18.05 -12.14
N GLN A 590 37.83 -18.13 -11.36
CA GLN A 590 37.93 -17.40 -10.09
C GLN A 590 37.98 -15.89 -10.34
N GLU A 591 38.72 -15.48 -11.35
CA GLU A 591 38.85 -14.08 -11.74
C GLU A 591 37.51 -13.47 -12.20
N MET A 592 36.74 -14.22 -12.99
CA MET A 592 35.38 -13.81 -13.36
C MET A 592 34.47 -13.64 -12.15
N PHE A 593 34.55 -14.53 -11.14
CA PHE A 593 33.73 -14.44 -9.93
C PHE A 593 34.16 -13.32 -8.99
N GLU A 594 35.45 -13.05 -8.91
CA GLU A 594 36.02 -12.04 -8.01
C GLU A 594 36.20 -10.68 -8.68
N GLY A 595 35.92 -10.58 -9.98
CA GLY A 595 35.91 -9.34 -10.74
C GLY A 595 37.30 -8.78 -11.05
N SER A 596 38.33 -9.65 -11.11
CA SER A 596 39.67 -9.28 -11.59
C SER A 596 39.75 -9.32 -13.11
N ASP A 597 40.79 -8.66 -13.65
CA ASP A 597 41.10 -8.66 -15.09
C ASP A 597 42.10 -9.80 -15.38
N PRO A 598 41.69 -10.86 -16.09
CA PRO A 598 42.53 -12.05 -16.38
C PRO A 598 43.65 -11.77 -17.38
N THR A 599 43.83 -10.52 -17.79
CA THR A 599 44.92 -10.08 -18.65
C THR A 599 45.94 -9.21 -17.91
N ASP A 600 45.70 -8.92 -16.63
CA ASP A 600 46.56 -8.13 -15.76
C ASP A 600 47.05 -8.95 -14.57
N GLY A 601 48.22 -9.57 -14.70
CA GLY A 601 48.79 -10.40 -13.62
C GLY A 601 49.23 -9.64 -12.36
N MET A 602 48.92 -8.34 -12.25
CA MET A 602 48.97 -7.59 -10.99
C MET A 602 47.59 -7.32 -10.37
N GLY A 603 46.52 -7.53 -11.13
CA GLY A 603 45.11 -7.37 -10.77
C GLY A 603 44.52 -8.57 -10.04
N MET A 604 45.29 -9.22 -9.16
CA MET A 604 44.92 -10.47 -8.49
C MET A 604 43.60 -10.37 -7.69
N PRO A 605 42.79 -11.44 -7.67
CA PRO A 605 41.65 -11.60 -6.77
C PRO A 605 41.98 -11.35 -5.29
N ALA A 606 40.96 -10.99 -4.51
CA ALA A 606 41.11 -10.65 -3.09
C ALA A 606 41.24 -11.90 -2.21
N LEU A 607 40.64 -13.02 -2.63
CA LEU A 607 40.80 -14.31 -1.97
C LEU A 607 42.03 -15.03 -2.53
N PRO A 608 42.67 -15.95 -1.77
CA PRO A 608 43.79 -16.74 -2.29
C PRO A 608 43.34 -17.68 -3.42
N PRO A 609 44.27 -18.19 -4.26
CA PRO A 609 43.92 -19.10 -5.35
C PRO A 609 43.17 -20.33 -4.82
N ALA A 610 41.98 -20.56 -5.36
CA ALA A 610 41.13 -21.69 -5.02
C ALA A 610 41.12 -22.69 -6.18
N ASP A 611 41.26 -23.99 -5.87
CA ASP A 611 41.06 -25.03 -6.87
C ASP A 611 39.57 -25.21 -7.14
N LEU A 612 39.10 -24.58 -8.22
CA LEU A 612 37.74 -24.68 -8.73
C LEU A 612 37.60 -25.77 -9.80
N SER A 613 38.66 -26.54 -10.09
CA SER A 613 38.60 -27.62 -11.07
C SER A 613 37.69 -28.75 -10.58
N PRO A 614 36.98 -29.46 -11.47
CA PRO A 614 36.08 -30.54 -11.08
C PRO A 614 36.82 -31.54 -10.18
N PRO A 615 36.19 -32.03 -9.10
CA PRO A 615 36.90 -32.86 -8.15
C PRO A 615 37.32 -34.17 -8.83
N GLN A 616 38.52 -34.66 -8.52
CA GLN A 616 38.91 -35.99 -9.00
C GLN A 616 37.96 -37.02 -8.39
N VAL A 617 37.14 -37.63 -9.25
CA VAL A 617 36.24 -38.71 -8.86
C VAL A 617 37.01 -40.02 -8.90
N GLU A 618 37.33 -40.55 -7.72
CA GLU A 618 37.89 -41.89 -7.62
C GLU A 618 36.75 -42.91 -7.78
N ILE A 619 36.85 -43.73 -8.83
CA ILE A 619 35.88 -44.76 -9.15
C ILE A 619 36.46 -46.11 -8.74
N GLU A 620 35.99 -46.66 -7.63
CA GLU A 620 36.36 -48.01 -7.19
C GLU A 620 35.26 -49.00 -7.58
N ILE A 621 35.63 -50.03 -8.35
CA ILE A 621 34.71 -51.13 -8.67
C ILE A 621 34.95 -52.24 -7.64
N THR A 622 33.99 -52.44 -6.75
CA THR A 622 34.09 -53.44 -5.69
C THR A 622 33.94 -54.88 -6.21
N PRO A 623 34.49 -55.89 -5.52
CA PRO A 623 34.26 -57.30 -5.84
C PRO A 623 32.78 -57.67 -5.66
N GLY A 624 32.03 -57.64 -6.76
CA GLY A 624 30.57 -57.75 -6.77
C GLY A 624 29.91 -56.86 -7.83
N GLY A 625 30.66 -55.94 -8.43
CA GLY A 625 30.20 -55.09 -9.52
C GLY A 625 29.51 -53.80 -9.07
N ALA A 626 29.49 -53.51 -7.77
CA ALA A 626 29.02 -52.22 -7.27
C ALA A 626 30.11 -51.16 -7.44
N ILE A 627 29.72 -49.99 -7.94
CA ILE A 627 30.59 -48.84 -8.18
C ILE A 627 30.53 -47.93 -6.94
N HIS A 628 31.68 -47.71 -6.32
CA HIS A 628 31.87 -46.67 -5.31
C HIS A 628 32.48 -45.44 -5.99
N LEU A 629 31.86 -44.28 -5.77
CA LEU A 629 32.36 -42.98 -6.22
C LEU A 629 32.77 -42.20 -4.97
N ALA A 630 34.04 -41.79 -4.90
CA ALA A 630 34.54 -40.89 -3.87
C ALA A 630 35.06 -39.61 -4.52
N TRP A 631 34.73 -38.46 -3.93
CA TRP A 631 35.27 -37.16 -4.33
C TRP A 631 35.33 -36.22 -3.12
N SER A 632 36.24 -35.24 -3.15
CA SER A 632 36.39 -34.21 -2.12
C SER A 632 36.29 -32.82 -2.77
N TRP A 633 35.48 -31.92 -2.19
CA TRP A 633 35.31 -30.54 -2.63
C TRP A 633 35.19 -29.60 -1.40
N PRO A 634 35.89 -28.44 -1.34
CA PRO A 634 37.02 -28.00 -2.18
C PRO A 634 38.26 -28.85 -1.89
N ALA A 635 39.21 -28.94 -2.83
CA ALA A 635 40.47 -29.63 -2.59
C ALA A 635 41.37 -28.81 -1.63
N GLY A 636 41.15 -28.98 -0.33
CA GLY A 636 41.98 -28.50 0.78
C GLY A 636 41.95 -29.46 1.94
#